data_AF-A0A3B9U4A9-F1
#
_entry.id   AF-A0A3B9U4A9-F1
#
_cell.length_a   1.000
_cell.length_b   1.000
_cell.length_c   1.000
_cell.angle_alpha   90.00
_cell.angle_beta   90.00
_cell.angle_gamma   90.00
#
_symmetry.space_group_name_H-M   'P 1'
#
loop_
_entity.id
_entity.type
_entity.pdbx_description
1 polymer ?
#
loop_
_entity_poly.entity_id
_entity_poly.type
_entity_poly.pdbx_seq_one_letter_code
_entity_poly.pdbx_strand_id
1 'polypeptide(L)'
;MSLRISQHKFSGETVAYEDYDSTKTMLGQLIQQRTGVLPEDNFAGPMPIGLGRPMEASTAIASAYPHVITWDDTYDYVFLAENSTAAATRRIVMYTFNKLSSEFSWNGFITLTFPTATSHTIRGFRVVRELYTAGTASVSGTAVTGSGTAWQASSLAVGSRIGFGSADPTEITTWYEIASIGSDTGITLTTNAGTIGSGPYVIEDLEVIVSTTNATVANGGLFLAKGLRYETFAIAGTVIPAATTVDNIRAVYWLADAGVVTNTIACGVALGSRDSWTQQYVYVIDGTTTTNRVYKYNIRAALSLASGKSTSAFDLVTGAQTPTGTCSQANNGRVGTLNHGPGNGIESLYFVTTTRVYRAALTNITSGNTTWHSDAMAEMPPGGTTTYALTSALNSVEIAGTIDRLIVMSSGTAGARSYVTEYNTIGDPFNHIFLADDKQQDQSSTDAGAVSHPAILASIMSVWSENGIAYICRNGTTAALNQLYALPLSAHWTYASGTPNQRLITPSIPTPNAVIFDRVYVNSIRYIGSGTFGMQPEPFRLFYRQNGIDDNTGTWTELDDTGDLTGISPASEIQFMFEFKILGTNCIPNQIFSVAVAYEDDSTDSHYQPSVGKSNLATSTFAWRFSTAFGGTVPALRVRLFDAVSGGLLVDDDTVTPSGTFEKSTDDGDTWGAYNTTDKTNDITYIRYTPASLGSDIKVRALLTQNV
;
A
#
# COMPACT_ATOMS: atom_id res chain seq x y z
N MET A 1 9.95 40.13 -17.98
CA MET A 1 8.75 39.68 -17.25
C MET A 1 9.19 39.35 -15.84
N SER A 2 8.31 39.44 -14.84
CA SER A 2 8.72 39.10 -13.48
C SER A 2 8.60 37.59 -13.29
N LEU A 3 9.70 36.95 -12.90
CA LEU A 3 9.67 35.53 -12.52
C LEU A 3 8.93 35.41 -11.18
N ARG A 4 7.88 34.59 -11.16
CA ARG A 4 7.04 34.27 -10.01
C ARG A 4 7.17 32.80 -9.66
N ILE A 5 6.86 32.48 -8.41
CA ILE A 5 6.80 31.11 -7.92
C ILE A 5 5.50 30.92 -7.15
N SER A 6 4.74 29.90 -7.50
CA SER A 6 3.62 29.41 -6.70
C SER A 6 4.01 28.07 -6.07
N GLN A 7 3.89 27.94 -4.75
CA GLN A 7 4.29 26.73 -4.01
C GLN A 7 3.09 26.10 -3.30
N HIS A 8 2.97 24.79 -3.43
CA HIS A 8 2.10 23.94 -2.61
C HIS A 8 2.92 23.15 -1.59
N LYS A 9 2.50 23.20 -0.32
CA LYS A 9 3.04 22.36 0.76
C LYS A 9 1.98 21.34 1.16
N PHE A 10 2.39 20.09 1.36
CA PHE A 10 1.48 19.00 1.73
C PHE A 10 1.12 19.02 3.22
N SER A 11 0.42 20.07 3.64
CA SER A 11 -0.06 20.26 5.02
C SER A 11 -1.51 20.75 5.08
N GLY A 12 -2.21 20.79 3.94
CA GLY A 12 -3.58 21.27 3.81
C GLY A 12 -4.62 20.16 3.98
N GLU A 13 -5.87 20.48 3.69
CA GLU A 13 -6.95 19.48 3.65
C GLU A 13 -6.70 18.43 2.56
N THR A 14 -7.14 17.21 2.84
CA THR A 14 -7.03 16.07 1.94
C THR A 14 -8.40 15.45 1.67
N VAL A 15 -8.49 14.70 0.59
CA VAL A 15 -9.69 13.95 0.21
C VAL A 15 -9.28 12.69 -0.58
N ALA A 16 -10.09 11.64 -0.52
CA ALA A 16 -9.86 10.41 -1.27
C ALA A 16 -10.04 10.64 -2.77
N TYR A 17 -9.29 9.90 -3.60
CA TYR A 17 -9.33 10.08 -5.06
C TYR A 17 -10.74 10.02 -5.66
N GLU A 18 -11.59 9.10 -5.19
CA GLU A 18 -12.99 8.94 -5.64
C GLU A 18 -13.90 10.16 -5.39
N ASP A 19 -13.58 11.00 -4.41
CA ASP A 19 -14.40 12.14 -4.00
C ASP A 19 -13.98 13.47 -4.65
N TYR A 20 -12.96 13.43 -5.51
CA TYR A 20 -12.34 14.55 -6.23
C TYR A 20 -12.75 15.99 -5.85
N ASP A 21 -11.82 16.74 -5.27
CA ASP A 21 -11.95 18.17 -4.99
C ASP A 21 -10.68 18.92 -5.43
N SER A 22 -10.81 19.78 -6.45
CA SER A 22 -9.67 20.54 -7.00
C SER A 22 -9.04 21.51 -6.01
N THR A 23 -9.67 21.79 -4.87
CA THR A 23 -9.14 22.68 -3.82
C THR A 23 -8.31 21.95 -2.76
N LYS A 24 -8.25 20.62 -2.81
CA LYS A 24 -7.64 19.76 -1.77
C LYS A 24 -6.55 18.87 -2.35
N THR A 25 -5.68 18.35 -1.48
CA THR A 25 -4.73 17.31 -1.88
C THR A 25 -5.50 16.00 -2.04
N MET A 26 -5.46 15.41 -3.24
CA MET A 26 -6.07 14.10 -3.50
C MET A 26 -5.09 12.99 -3.12
N LEU A 27 -5.58 12.01 -2.37
CA LEU A 27 -4.82 10.84 -1.97
C LEU A 27 -5.43 9.57 -2.56
N GLY A 28 -4.62 8.80 -3.29
CA GLY A 28 -4.91 7.39 -3.56
C GLY A 28 -4.91 6.57 -2.27
N GLN A 29 -5.51 5.38 -2.30
CA GLN A 29 -5.78 4.60 -1.07
C GLN A 29 -4.53 4.29 -0.23
N LEU A 30 -3.38 4.04 -0.88
CA LEU A 30 -2.11 3.75 -0.20
C LEU A 30 -1.21 4.99 -0.06
N ILE A 31 -1.69 6.16 -0.47
CA ILE A 31 -1.01 7.45 -0.38
C ILE A 31 -1.47 8.19 0.88
N GLN A 32 -0.53 8.78 1.60
CA GLN A 32 -0.77 9.46 2.86
C GLN A 32 -0.18 10.86 2.81
N GLN A 33 -0.84 11.80 3.48
CA GLN A 33 -0.23 13.05 3.92
C GLN A 33 0.01 12.92 5.43
N ARG A 34 1.27 12.82 5.83
CA ARG A 34 1.67 12.64 7.23
C ARG A 34 2.09 13.96 7.84
N THR A 35 1.88 14.06 9.15
CA THR A 35 2.33 15.18 9.97
C THR A 35 3.04 14.61 11.18
N GLY A 36 4.18 15.18 11.55
CA GLY A 36 4.95 14.76 12.70
C GLY A 36 5.66 15.92 13.39
N VAL A 37 6.55 15.59 14.32
CA VAL A 37 7.18 16.58 15.20
C VAL A 37 8.30 17.31 14.47
N LEU A 38 9.08 16.59 13.65
CA LEU A 38 10.17 17.17 12.88
C LEU A 38 9.67 17.60 11.49
N PRO A 39 10.30 18.61 10.86
CA PRO A 39 9.94 19.03 9.50
C PRO A 39 9.93 17.89 8.49
N GLU A 40 10.89 16.97 8.57
CA GLU A 40 11.03 15.79 7.71
C GLU A 40 9.91 14.73 7.91
N ASP A 41 9.20 14.76 9.04
CA ASP A 41 8.05 13.87 9.27
C ASP A 41 6.79 14.35 8.53
N ASN A 42 6.81 15.57 7.97
CA ASN A 42 5.70 16.18 7.26
C ASN A 42 5.85 16.00 5.75
N PHE A 43 5.22 14.97 5.19
CA PHE A 43 5.34 14.64 3.77
C PHE A 43 4.05 14.06 3.20
N ALA A 44 3.96 14.05 1.86
CA ALA A 44 3.00 13.24 1.13
C ALA A 44 3.69 12.17 0.29
N GLY A 45 3.11 10.98 0.24
CA GLY A 45 3.62 9.84 -0.51
C GLY A 45 3.01 8.52 -0.06
N PRO A 46 3.44 7.39 -0.62
CA PRO A 46 2.98 6.07 -0.19
C PRO A 46 3.33 5.82 1.29
N MET A 47 2.54 4.98 1.97
CA MET A 47 2.84 4.60 3.36
C MET A 47 4.28 4.10 3.51
N PRO A 48 5.02 4.51 4.56
CA PRO A 48 6.35 3.99 4.86
C PRO A 48 6.36 2.46 5.09
N ILE A 49 7.55 1.87 5.00
CA ILE A 49 7.76 0.47 5.32
C ILE A 49 7.47 0.23 6.80
N GLY A 50 6.49 -0.64 7.08
CA GLY A 50 6.26 -1.13 8.43
C GLY A 50 7.24 -2.25 8.80
N LEU A 51 7.63 -2.33 10.07
CA LEU A 51 8.55 -3.36 10.57
C LEU A 51 8.05 -3.99 11.89
N GLY A 52 7.82 -5.29 11.86
CA GLY A 52 7.60 -6.15 13.01
C GLY A 52 8.80 -7.08 13.25
N ARG A 53 9.07 -7.40 14.52
CA ARG A 53 10.21 -8.23 14.94
C ARG A 53 9.75 -9.38 15.84
N PRO A 54 9.26 -10.51 15.29
CA PRO A 54 8.67 -11.60 16.09
C PRO A 54 9.61 -12.22 17.13
N MET A 55 10.92 -12.26 16.84
CA MET A 55 11.93 -12.77 17.77
C MET A 55 12.35 -11.78 18.87
N GLU A 56 11.84 -10.54 18.82
CA GLU A 56 12.13 -9.48 19.79
C GLU A 56 10.86 -8.94 20.46
N ALA A 57 9.71 -9.60 20.23
CA ALA A 57 8.48 -9.37 20.98
C ALA A 57 8.65 -9.84 22.45
N SER A 58 7.67 -9.53 23.29
CA SER A 58 7.66 -9.93 24.71
C SER A 58 7.85 -11.44 24.94
N THR A 59 7.49 -12.25 23.95
CA THR A 59 7.88 -13.67 23.85
C THR A 59 8.49 -13.89 22.47
N ALA A 60 9.76 -14.30 22.44
CA ALA A 60 10.47 -14.55 21.20
C ALA A 60 9.92 -15.79 20.48
N ILE A 61 9.28 -15.59 19.32
CA ILE A 61 8.72 -16.66 18.49
C ILE A 61 9.13 -16.43 17.04
N ALA A 62 10.01 -17.30 16.54
CA ALA A 62 10.38 -17.31 15.13
C ALA A 62 9.13 -17.59 14.31
N SER A 63 8.81 -16.71 13.37
CA SER A 63 7.53 -16.72 12.65
C SER A 63 7.72 -16.76 11.14
N ALA A 64 6.73 -17.27 10.41
CA ALA A 64 6.70 -17.36 8.95
C ALA A 64 5.25 -17.37 8.46
N TYR A 65 5.06 -17.26 7.15
CA TYR A 65 3.77 -17.42 6.47
C TYR A 65 2.74 -16.41 6.98
N PRO A 66 2.91 -15.11 6.65
CA PRO A 66 1.91 -14.13 6.99
C PRO A 66 0.56 -14.50 6.35
N HIS A 67 -0.52 -14.22 7.07
CA HIS A 67 -1.88 -14.19 6.56
C HIS A 67 -2.57 -13.01 7.22
N VAL A 68 -3.17 -12.14 6.42
CA VAL A 68 -3.71 -10.87 6.89
C VAL A 68 -5.19 -10.79 6.59
N ILE A 69 -5.92 -10.20 7.52
CA ILE A 69 -7.35 -9.93 7.39
C ILE A 69 -7.55 -8.46 7.76
N THR A 70 -8.10 -7.67 6.84
CA THR A 70 -8.47 -6.29 7.15
C THR A 70 -9.64 -6.27 8.14
N TRP A 71 -9.45 -5.56 9.25
CA TRP A 71 -10.47 -5.37 10.27
C TRP A 71 -11.32 -4.15 9.96
N ASP A 72 -10.67 -3.02 9.68
CA ASP A 72 -11.29 -1.77 9.25
C ASP A 72 -10.31 -0.95 8.38
N ASP A 73 -10.65 0.29 8.03
CA ASP A 73 -9.81 1.16 7.19
C ASP A 73 -8.47 1.53 7.84
N THR A 74 -8.33 1.39 9.15
CA THR A 74 -7.12 1.71 9.92
C THR A 74 -6.29 0.48 10.24
N TYR A 75 -6.91 -0.64 10.57
CA TYR A 75 -6.24 -1.79 11.17
C TYR A 75 -6.37 -3.07 10.35
N ASP A 76 -5.25 -3.78 10.25
CA ASP A 76 -5.17 -5.14 9.74
C ASP A 76 -4.77 -6.11 10.86
N TYR A 77 -5.41 -7.28 10.90
CA TYR A 77 -5.00 -8.40 11.74
C TYR A 77 -4.00 -9.26 10.99
N VAL A 78 -2.78 -9.36 11.52
CA VAL A 78 -1.65 -10.03 10.87
C VAL A 78 -1.25 -11.25 11.67
N PHE A 79 -1.47 -12.43 11.10
CA PHE A 79 -1.14 -13.70 11.73
C PHE A 79 0.08 -14.35 11.09
N LEU A 80 0.92 -15.00 11.90
CA LEU A 80 2.03 -15.82 11.39
C LEU A 80 2.10 -17.16 12.11
N ALA A 81 2.58 -18.16 11.40
CA ALA A 81 2.86 -19.49 11.94
C ALA A 81 4.28 -19.56 12.51
N GLU A 82 4.45 -20.29 13.61
CA GLU A 82 5.77 -20.57 14.15
C GLU A 82 6.66 -21.32 13.15
N ASN A 83 7.93 -20.91 13.06
CA ASN A 83 8.96 -21.41 12.15
C ASN A 83 10.15 -22.08 12.86
N SER A 84 10.03 -22.40 14.15
CA SER A 84 11.05 -23.15 14.92
C SER A 84 11.10 -24.64 14.55
N THR A 85 12.06 -25.39 15.10
CA THR A 85 12.19 -26.85 14.95
C THR A 85 10.87 -27.60 15.25
N ALA A 86 10.61 -28.68 14.52
CA ALA A 86 9.39 -29.50 14.64
C ALA A 86 9.08 -29.89 16.10
N ALA A 87 7.81 -29.81 16.50
CA ALA A 87 7.37 -30.07 17.87
C ALA A 87 5.93 -30.60 17.94
N ALA A 88 5.54 -31.17 19.08
CA ALA A 88 4.19 -31.69 19.35
C ALA A 88 3.11 -30.59 19.35
N THR A 89 3.52 -29.38 19.71
CA THR A 89 2.71 -28.18 19.65
C THR A 89 3.33 -27.19 18.69
N ARG A 90 2.51 -26.32 18.10
CA ARG A 90 2.99 -25.18 17.29
C ARG A 90 2.22 -23.93 17.64
N ARG A 91 2.87 -22.79 17.51
CA ARG A 91 2.29 -21.50 17.87
C ARG A 91 1.84 -20.72 16.64
N ILE A 92 0.79 -19.93 16.81
CA ILE A 92 0.33 -18.93 15.84
C ILE A 92 0.37 -17.60 16.57
N VAL A 93 1.07 -16.64 15.98
CA VAL A 93 1.22 -15.30 16.55
C VAL A 93 0.28 -14.32 15.87
N MET A 94 -0.06 -13.25 16.57
CA MET A 94 -0.90 -12.18 16.05
C MET A 94 -0.30 -10.81 16.34
N TYR A 95 -0.31 -9.97 15.30
CA TYR A 95 -0.08 -8.54 15.35
C TYR A 95 -1.33 -7.79 14.86
N THR A 96 -1.45 -6.55 15.28
CA THR A 96 -2.32 -5.55 14.68
C THR A 96 -1.41 -4.59 13.93
N PHE A 97 -1.67 -4.36 12.66
CA PHE A 97 -0.95 -3.38 11.85
C PHE A 97 -1.80 -2.13 11.67
N ASN A 98 -1.28 -0.97 12.04
CA ASN A 98 -1.91 0.32 11.79
C ASN A 98 -1.46 0.83 10.42
N LYS A 99 -2.38 0.85 9.46
CA LYS A 99 -2.13 1.29 8.08
C LYS A 99 -1.76 2.78 8.00
N LEU A 100 -2.25 3.62 8.92
CA LEU A 100 -1.98 5.07 8.93
C LEU A 100 -0.59 5.40 9.48
N SER A 101 -0.14 4.70 10.53
CA SER A 101 1.19 4.93 11.10
C SER A 101 2.29 4.05 10.52
N SER A 102 1.94 2.96 9.82
CA SER A 102 2.82 1.86 9.38
C SER A 102 3.44 1.07 10.53
N GLU A 103 2.71 0.88 11.63
CA GLU A 103 3.25 0.25 12.85
C GLU A 103 2.60 -1.10 13.16
N PHE A 104 3.44 -2.07 13.54
CA PHE A 104 3.00 -3.36 14.06
C PHE A 104 2.92 -3.33 15.60
N SER A 105 1.79 -3.76 16.15
CA SER A 105 1.57 -3.95 17.58
C SER A 105 1.40 -5.42 17.91
N TRP A 106 2.22 -5.95 18.83
CA TRP A 106 2.15 -7.35 19.25
C TRP A 106 0.91 -7.61 20.12
N ASN A 107 0.05 -8.54 19.72
CA ASN A 107 -1.13 -8.93 20.50
C ASN A 107 -0.87 -10.18 21.35
N GLY A 108 -0.04 -11.10 20.86
CA GLY A 108 0.25 -12.34 21.55
C GLY A 108 0.23 -13.54 20.63
N PHE A 109 -0.03 -14.71 21.22
CA PHE A 109 -0.02 -15.97 20.49
C PHE A 109 -0.98 -17.00 21.07
N ILE A 110 -1.26 -18.03 20.27
CA ILE A 110 -1.89 -19.26 20.71
C ILE A 110 -0.93 -20.42 20.52
N THR A 111 -1.06 -21.47 21.33
CA THR A 111 -0.31 -22.73 21.22
C THR A 111 -1.28 -23.85 20.84
N LEU A 112 -1.18 -24.34 19.61
CA LEU A 112 -1.98 -25.43 19.09
C LEU A 112 -1.40 -26.78 19.56
N THR A 113 -2.23 -27.59 20.22
CA THR A 113 -1.90 -28.99 20.51
C THR A 113 -2.55 -29.88 19.46
N PHE A 114 -1.74 -30.54 18.63
CA PHE A 114 -2.26 -31.40 17.57
C PHE A 114 -2.68 -32.78 18.13
N PRO A 115 -3.78 -33.38 17.62
CA PRO A 115 -4.08 -34.78 17.88
C PRO A 115 -2.87 -35.70 17.63
N THR A 116 -2.67 -36.70 18.49
CA THR A 116 -1.48 -37.59 18.60
C THR A 116 -0.20 -36.98 19.19
N ALA A 117 -0.10 -35.64 19.30
CA ALA A 117 1.01 -34.93 19.94
C ALA A 117 2.42 -35.40 19.50
N THR A 118 2.61 -35.58 18.19
CA THR A 118 3.91 -35.97 17.58
C THR A 118 4.59 -34.78 16.92
N SER A 119 5.85 -34.88 16.47
CA SER A 119 6.58 -33.70 15.97
C SER A 119 6.09 -33.19 14.60
N HIS A 120 5.40 -32.04 14.61
CA HIS A 120 4.87 -31.36 13.42
C HIS A 120 5.75 -30.19 12.96
N THR A 121 5.90 -30.04 11.65
CA THR A 121 6.43 -28.84 10.98
C THR A 121 5.32 -28.22 10.15
N ILE A 122 5.03 -26.93 10.34
CA ILE A 122 4.04 -26.21 9.54
C ILE A 122 4.61 -25.98 8.14
N ARG A 123 3.86 -26.40 7.12
CA ARG A 123 4.19 -26.22 5.69
C ARG A 123 3.24 -25.27 4.98
N GLY A 124 2.07 -25.03 5.54
CA GLY A 124 1.09 -24.08 5.03
C GLY A 124 0.18 -23.60 6.15
N PHE A 125 -0.29 -22.37 6.04
CA PHE A 125 -1.06 -21.70 7.09
C PHE A 125 -2.07 -20.72 6.49
N ARG A 126 -3.32 -20.75 6.94
CA ARG A 126 -4.36 -19.76 6.59
C ARG A 126 -5.22 -19.49 7.82
N VAL A 127 -5.85 -18.32 7.86
CA VAL A 127 -6.85 -17.96 8.88
C VAL A 127 -8.17 -17.70 8.16
N VAL A 128 -9.27 -17.97 8.82
CA VAL A 128 -10.60 -17.59 8.37
C VAL A 128 -11.22 -16.71 9.45
N ARG A 129 -11.81 -15.59 9.04
CA ARG A 129 -12.64 -14.73 9.87
C ARG A 129 -14.04 -14.71 9.30
N GLU A 130 -15.02 -15.04 10.11
CA GLU A 130 -16.42 -15.04 9.71
C GLU A 130 -17.25 -14.13 10.59
N LEU A 131 -18.24 -13.51 9.96
CA LEU A 131 -19.25 -12.69 10.62
C LEU A 131 -20.63 -13.30 10.39
N TYR A 132 -21.32 -13.62 11.47
CA TYR A 132 -22.71 -14.07 11.44
C TYR A 132 -23.62 -12.98 12.01
N THR A 133 -24.54 -12.48 11.18
CA THR A 133 -25.43 -11.34 11.51
C THR A 133 -26.91 -11.63 11.24
N ALA A 134 -27.27 -12.85 10.80
CA ALA A 134 -28.64 -13.16 10.40
C ALA A 134 -29.58 -13.30 11.61
N GLY A 135 -30.67 -12.53 11.61
CA GLY A 135 -31.68 -12.54 12.67
C GLY A 135 -31.48 -11.42 13.69
N THR A 136 -32.10 -11.56 14.85
CA THR A 136 -31.94 -10.64 16.01
C THR A 136 -31.65 -11.44 17.27
N ALA A 137 -31.06 -10.80 18.27
CA ALA A 137 -30.78 -11.41 19.56
C ALA A 137 -31.22 -10.51 20.71
N SER A 138 -31.65 -11.13 21.81
CA SER A 138 -31.90 -10.48 23.10
C SER A 138 -31.17 -11.24 24.20
N VAL A 139 -30.90 -10.58 25.32
CA VAL A 139 -30.10 -11.16 26.40
C VAL A 139 -30.77 -10.96 27.75
N SER A 140 -30.72 -12.00 28.59
CA SER A 140 -31.06 -11.94 30.00
C SER A 140 -30.00 -12.67 30.83
N GLY A 141 -29.14 -11.91 31.50
CA GLY A 141 -28.00 -12.44 32.23
C GLY A 141 -26.95 -12.98 31.27
N THR A 142 -26.78 -14.30 31.24
CA THR A 142 -25.90 -15.01 30.29
C THR A 142 -26.67 -15.71 29.18
N ALA A 143 -28.00 -15.76 29.24
CA ALA A 143 -28.82 -16.45 28.25
C ALA A 143 -29.14 -15.50 27.08
N VAL A 144 -28.78 -15.92 25.87
CA VAL A 144 -29.05 -15.19 24.63
C VAL A 144 -30.13 -15.95 23.86
N THR A 145 -31.20 -15.24 23.52
CA THR A 145 -32.33 -15.77 22.73
C THR A 145 -32.33 -15.12 21.36
N GLY A 146 -32.17 -15.95 20.33
CA GLY A 146 -32.19 -15.55 18.92
C GLY A 146 -33.57 -15.66 18.29
N SER A 147 -33.85 -14.83 17.29
CA SER A 147 -35.02 -14.91 16.42
C SER A 147 -34.59 -14.78 14.95
N GLY A 148 -34.98 -15.73 14.11
CA GLY A 148 -34.50 -15.81 12.72
C GLY A 148 -33.02 -16.21 12.60
N THR A 149 -32.47 -16.85 13.65
CA THR A 149 -31.08 -17.29 13.74
C THR A 149 -30.95 -18.79 13.41
N ALA A 150 -29.76 -19.23 13.03
CA ALA A 150 -29.42 -20.61 12.68
C ALA A 150 -28.04 -20.99 13.24
N TRP A 151 -27.79 -20.65 14.51
CA TRP A 151 -26.45 -20.70 15.11
C TRP A 151 -25.81 -22.10 15.09
N GLN A 152 -26.59 -23.15 15.34
CA GLN A 152 -26.08 -24.52 15.38
C GLN A 152 -25.95 -25.09 13.96
N ALA A 153 -26.96 -24.89 13.11
CA ALA A 153 -26.96 -25.33 11.72
C ALA A 153 -25.84 -24.67 10.89
N SER A 154 -25.43 -23.46 11.26
CA SER A 154 -24.33 -22.73 10.62
C SER A 154 -22.94 -23.17 11.13
N SER A 155 -22.87 -24.20 11.98
CA SER A 155 -21.63 -24.75 12.54
C SER A 155 -20.74 -23.72 13.24
N LEU A 156 -21.35 -22.69 13.86
CA LEU A 156 -20.60 -21.74 14.67
C LEU A 156 -19.94 -22.47 15.84
N ALA A 157 -18.70 -22.08 16.17
CA ALA A 157 -17.95 -22.72 17.22
C ALA A 157 -18.21 -22.11 18.61
N VAL A 158 -18.19 -22.94 19.64
CA VAL A 158 -18.09 -22.48 21.02
C VAL A 158 -16.70 -21.86 21.25
N GLY A 159 -16.65 -20.69 21.89
CA GLY A 159 -15.43 -19.90 22.11
C GLY A 159 -15.33 -18.65 21.24
N SER A 160 -16.11 -18.56 20.15
CA SER A 160 -16.29 -17.35 19.35
C SER A 160 -16.89 -16.22 20.20
N ARG A 161 -16.89 -14.99 19.68
CA ARG A 161 -17.40 -13.81 20.39
C ARG A 161 -18.67 -13.25 19.76
N ILE A 162 -19.56 -12.68 20.57
CA ILE A 162 -20.79 -12.01 20.15
C ILE A 162 -20.85 -10.58 20.68
N GLY A 163 -21.24 -9.65 19.82
CA GLY A 163 -21.53 -8.26 20.13
C GLY A 163 -22.99 -7.92 19.86
N PHE A 164 -23.58 -7.02 20.64
CA PHE A 164 -24.98 -6.61 20.53
C PHE A 164 -25.10 -5.11 20.21
N GLY A 165 -26.18 -4.72 19.53
CA GLY A 165 -26.49 -3.32 19.21
C GLY A 165 -26.11 -2.90 17.79
N SER A 166 -25.28 -3.68 17.09
CA SER A 166 -24.99 -3.52 15.67
C SER A 166 -24.69 -4.87 15.01
N ALA A 167 -24.81 -4.91 13.68
CA ALA A 167 -24.31 -6.00 12.84
C ALA A 167 -22.91 -5.70 12.27
N ASP A 168 -22.45 -4.45 12.38
CA ASP A 168 -21.10 -4.05 12.02
C ASP A 168 -20.16 -4.32 13.22
N PRO A 169 -19.14 -5.19 13.06
CA PRO A 169 -18.21 -5.50 14.15
C PRO A 169 -17.36 -4.30 14.59
N THR A 170 -17.20 -3.27 13.75
CA THR A 170 -16.44 -2.05 14.09
C THR A 170 -17.21 -1.11 15.03
N GLU A 171 -18.54 -1.24 15.08
CA GLU A 171 -19.41 -0.47 16.00
C GLU A 171 -19.61 -1.17 17.36
N ILE A 172 -19.11 -2.39 17.53
CA ILE A 172 -19.26 -3.15 18.78
C ILE A 172 -18.29 -2.65 19.83
N THR A 173 -18.83 -2.11 20.93
CA THR A 173 -18.05 -1.60 22.07
C THR A 173 -17.76 -2.65 23.15
N THR A 174 -18.52 -3.75 23.19
CA THR A 174 -18.32 -4.83 24.16
C THR A 174 -18.60 -6.19 23.52
N TRP A 175 -17.62 -7.08 23.62
CA TRP A 175 -17.69 -8.44 23.11
C TRP A 175 -17.82 -9.45 24.25
N TYR A 176 -18.66 -10.47 24.06
CA TYR A 176 -18.88 -11.56 25.01
C TYR A 176 -18.46 -12.90 24.41
N GLU A 177 -17.80 -13.75 25.19
CA GLU A 177 -17.48 -15.11 24.76
C GLU A 177 -18.70 -16.02 24.85
N ILE A 178 -18.92 -16.80 23.79
CA ILE A 178 -19.93 -17.85 23.75
C ILE A 178 -19.41 -19.08 24.51
N ALA A 179 -20.07 -19.40 25.64
CA ALA A 179 -19.76 -20.56 26.46
C ALA A 179 -20.38 -21.85 25.91
N SER A 180 -21.55 -21.75 25.27
CA SER A 180 -22.22 -22.88 24.63
C SER A 180 -23.23 -22.41 23.58
N ILE A 181 -23.46 -23.27 22.58
CA ILE A 181 -24.52 -23.13 21.58
C ILE A 181 -25.44 -24.34 21.77
N GLY A 182 -26.61 -24.12 22.35
CA GLY A 182 -27.55 -25.21 22.68
C GLY A 182 -28.55 -25.52 21.56
N SER A 183 -28.83 -24.54 20.69
CA SER A 183 -29.74 -24.67 19.55
C SER A 183 -29.52 -23.52 18.57
N ASP A 184 -30.24 -23.53 17.44
CA ASP A 184 -30.24 -22.45 16.46
C ASP A 184 -30.65 -21.08 17.02
N THR A 185 -31.35 -21.04 18.15
CA THR A 185 -31.88 -19.83 18.79
C THR A 185 -31.42 -19.65 20.24
N GLY A 186 -30.50 -20.49 20.74
CA GLY A 186 -30.08 -20.48 22.14
C GLY A 186 -28.57 -20.54 22.33
N ILE A 187 -28.00 -19.47 22.90
CA ILE A 187 -26.59 -19.33 23.28
C ILE A 187 -26.50 -19.04 24.78
N THR A 188 -25.43 -19.51 25.43
CA THR A 188 -25.03 -19.08 26.77
C THR A 188 -23.68 -18.38 26.71
N LEU A 189 -23.55 -17.24 27.40
CA LEU A 189 -22.31 -16.45 27.52
C LEU A 189 -21.49 -16.88 28.75
N THR A 190 -20.17 -16.65 28.70
CA THR A 190 -19.29 -16.87 29.87
C THR A 190 -19.45 -15.80 30.94
N THR A 191 -19.81 -14.57 30.54
CA THR A 191 -20.00 -13.43 31.44
C THR A 191 -21.39 -12.83 31.29
N ASN A 192 -21.89 -12.20 32.35
CA ASN A 192 -23.22 -11.60 32.39
C ASN A 192 -23.23 -10.31 31.55
N ALA A 193 -24.14 -10.22 30.57
CA ALA A 193 -24.32 -9.06 29.69
C ALA A 193 -25.48 -8.15 30.12
N GLY A 194 -26.12 -8.42 31.27
CA GLY A 194 -27.27 -7.70 31.77
C GLY A 194 -28.56 -8.06 31.03
N THR A 195 -29.44 -7.09 30.83
CA THR A 195 -30.65 -7.25 30.01
C THR A 195 -30.50 -6.39 28.76
N ILE A 196 -30.53 -7.03 27.60
CA ILE A 196 -30.43 -6.37 26.28
C ILE A 196 -31.69 -6.72 25.51
N GLY A 197 -32.40 -5.69 25.03
CA GLY A 197 -33.59 -5.87 24.19
C GLY A 197 -33.27 -6.58 22.88
N SER A 198 -34.30 -7.09 22.20
CA SER A 198 -34.13 -7.69 20.88
C SER A 198 -33.61 -6.65 19.89
N GLY A 199 -32.52 -6.97 19.20
CA GLY A 199 -31.89 -6.06 18.24
C GLY A 199 -30.84 -6.74 17.37
N PRO A 200 -30.14 -5.96 16.53
CA PRO A 200 -29.02 -6.46 15.73
C PRO A 200 -27.87 -6.91 16.63
N TYR A 201 -27.11 -7.87 16.11
CA TYR A 201 -25.93 -8.43 16.76
C TYR A 201 -24.98 -8.94 15.67
N VAL A 202 -23.75 -9.24 16.07
CA VAL A 202 -22.77 -9.92 15.23
C VAL A 202 -22.01 -10.96 16.05
N ILE A 203 -21.88 -12.17 15.51
CA ILE A 203 -20.94 -13.17 16.02
C ILE A 203 -19.71 -13.14 15.12
N GLU A 204 -18.54 -13.05 15.73
CA GLU A 204 -17.27 -13.21 15.04
C GLU A 204 -16.60 -14.51 15.45
N ASP A 205 -16.24 -15.32 14.45
CA ASP A 205 -15.50 -16.56 14.62
C ASP A 205 -14.18 -16.51 13.83
N LEU A 206 -13.10 -16.95 14.49
CA LEU A 206 -11.79 -17.13 13.88
C LEU A 206 -11.43 -18.62 13.86
N GLU A 207 -10.96 -19.07 12.70
CA GLU A 207 -10.44 -20.43 12.52
C GLU A 207 -9.01 -20.38 11.98
N VAL A 208 -8.16 -21.30 12.41
CA VAL A 208 -6.79 -21.45 11.90
C VAL A 208 -6.65 -22.79 11.19
N ILE A 209 -6.14 -22.74 9.96
CA ILE A 209 -5.86 -23.90 9.13
C ILE A 209 -4.34 -24.06 9.03
N VAL A 210 -3.83 -25.25 9.33
CA VAL A 210 -2.41 -25.59 9.13
C VAL A 210 -2.24 -26.92 8.44
N SER A 211 -1.44 -26.95 7.38
CA SER A 211 -0.95 -28.19 6.78
C SER A 211 0.45 -28.49 7.33
N THR A 212 0.68 -29.72 7.78
CA THR A 212 1.94 -30.11 8.41
C THR A 212 2.57 -31.33 7.77
N THR A 213 3.90 -31.35 7.77
CA THR A 213 4.67 -32.60 7.67
C THR A 213 5.01 -33.06 9.07
N ASN A 214 5.00 -34.36 9.31
CA ASN A 214 5.31 -34.94 10.62
C ASN A 214 6.50 -35.90 10.53
N ALA A 215 7.24 -36.05 11.64
CA ALA A 215 8.33 -37.03 11.73
C ALA A 215 7.84 -38.47 11.55
N THR A 216 6.63 -38.78 12.02
CA THR A 216 5.88 -39.98 11.65
C THR A 216 4.99 -39.63 10.47
N VAL A 217 5.36 -40.08 9.28
CA VAL A 217 4.78 -39.67 7.98
C VAL A 217 3.24 -39.61 8.00
N ALA A 218 2.58 -40.67 8.48
CA ALA A 218 1.11 -40.77 8.54
C ALA A 218 0.42 -39.93 9.65
N ASN A 219 1.17 -39.08 10.37
CA ASN A 219 0.65 -38.13 11.36
C ASN A 219 0.66 -36.68 10.87
N GLY A 220 0.99 -36.45 9.59
CA GLY A 220 0.91 -35.14 8.94
C GLY A 220 -0.48 -34.82 8.42
N GLY A 221 -0.53 -33.92 7.43
CA GLY A 221 -1.76 -33.54 6.74
C GLY A 221 -2.36 -32.25 7.28
N LEU A 222 -3.69 -32.15 7.27
CA LEU A 222 -4.42 -30.91 7.54
C LEU A 222 -5.00 -30.86 8.96
N PHE A 223 -4.84 -29.73 9.62
CA PHE A 223 -5.41 -29.47 10.95
C PHE A 223 -6.17 -28.15 10.94
N LEU A 224 -7.23 -28.10 11.74
CA LEU A 224 -8.13 -26.95 11.87
C LEU A 224 -8.30 -26.62 13.35
N ALA A 225 -8.04 -25.38 13.77
CA ALA A 225 -8.43 -24.89 15.08
C ALA A 225 -9.68 -24.02 14.94
N LYS A 226 -10.74 -24.32 15.71
CA LYS A 226 -12.01 -23.59 15.70
C LYS A 226 -12.22 -22.80 17.00
N GLY A 227 -13.22 -21.90 17.03
CA GLY A 227 -13.67 -21.24 18.26
C GLY A 227 -12.65 -20.24 18.83
N LEU A 228 -11.89 -19.61 17.94
CA LEU A 228 -10.94 -18.57 18.30
C LEU A 228 -11.61 -17.19 18.18
N ARG A 229 -11.01 -16.23 18.86
CA ARG A 229 -11.37 -14.81 18.82
C ARG A 229 -10.11 -13.98 19.02
N TYR A 230 -10.17 -12.68 18.70
CA TYR A 230 -9.07 -11.75 18.89
C TYR A 230 -8.39 -11.90 20.26
N GLU A 231 -9.18 -11.93 21.33
CA GLU A 231 -8.72 -12.02 22.73
C GLU A 231 -8.12 -13.38 23.10
N THR A 232 -8.24 -14.40 22.23
CA THR A 232 -7.56 -15.69 22.44
C THR A 232 -6.06 -15.52 22.24
N PHE A 233 -5.63 -14.58 21.40
CA PHE A 233 -4.22 -14.23 21.22
C PHE A 233 -3.81 -13.27 22.34
N ALA A 234 -3.18 -13.83 23.37
CA ALA A 234 -2.75 -13.08 24.54
C ALA A 234 -1.23 -13.09 24.68
N ILE A 235 -0.67 -12.06 25.32
CA ILE A 235 0.77 -11.90 25.53
C ILE A 235 1.39 -13.12 26.23
N ALA A 236 0.69 -13.69 27.22
CA ALA A 236 1.13 -14.88 27.94
C ALA A 236 0.97 -16.18 27.14
N GLY A 237 0.27 -16.13 26.00
CA GLY A 237 -0.11 -17.29 25.21
C GLY A 237 -1.36 -17.99 25.72
N THR A 238 -2.21 -18.45 24.81
CA THR A 238 -3.36 -19.31 25.13
C THR A 238 -3.17 -20.70 24.53
N VAL A 239 -3.33 -21.75 25.33
CA VAL A 239 -3.25 -23.14 24.83
C VAL A 239 -4.60 -23.55 24.24
N ILE A 240 -4.59 -24.04 23.00
CA ILE A 240 -5.73 -24.63 22.33
C ILE A 240 -5.57 -26.16 22.35
N PRO A 241 -6.44 -26.89 23.05
CA PRO A 241 -6.28 -28.33 23.22
C PRO A 241 -6.58 -29.09 21.92
N ALA A 242 -6.08 -30.31 21.80
CA ALA A 242 -6.53 -31.25 20.77
C ALA A 242 -8.00 -31.61 21.00
N ALA A 243 -8.78 -31.70 19.93
CA ALA A 243 -10.14 -32.19 19.98
C ALA A 243 -10.18 -33.67 20.41
N THR A 244 -11.33 -34.12 20.90
CA THR A 244 -11.55 -35.52 21.29
C THR A 244 -12.70 -36.13 20.48
N THR A 245 -13.94 -35.91 20.90
CA THR A 245 -15.14 -36.52 20.31
C THR A 245 -16.23 -35.51 19.97
N VAL A 246 -16.02 -34.23 20.27
CA VAL A 246 -17.00 -33.15 20.10
C VAL A 246 -16.47 -32.16 19.07
N ASP A 247 -17.30 -31.82 18.09
CA ASP A 247 -17.03 -30.81 17.06
C ASP A 247 -17.52 -29.43 17.49
N ASN A 248 -17.10 -28.38 16.76
CA ASN A 248 -17.52 -26.99 16.92
C ASN A 248 -17.35 -26.44 18.35
N ILE A 249 -16.28 -26.88 19.02
CA ILE A 249 -15.75 -26.26 20.24
C ILE A 249 -14.34 -25.75 20.00
N ARG A 250 -13.84 -24.89 20.89
CA ARG A 250 -12.44 -24.46 20.90
C ARG A 250 -11.50 -25.66 21.07
N ALA A 251 -10.96 -26.14 19.97
CA ALA A 251 -10.01 -27.25 19.93
C ALA A 251 -9.32 -27.32 18.56
N VAL A 252 -8.27 -28.14 18.47
CA VAL A 252 -7.56 -28.48 17.23
C VAL A 252 -8.02 -29.84 16.72
N TYR A 253 -8.56 -29.88 15.51
CA TYR A 253 -9.08 -31.04 14.81
C TYR A 253 -8.08 -31.51 13.75
N TRP A 254 -7.96 -32.82 13.57
CA TRP A 254 -7.18 -33.43 12.50
C TRP A 254 -8.10 -33.88 11.37
N LEU A 255 -8.02 -33.17 10.24
CA LEU A 255 -8.79 -33.45 9.03
C LEU A 255 -8.00 -34.41 8.15
N ALA A 256 -8.35 -35.68 8.22
CA ALA A 256 -7.61 -36.76 7.58
C ALA A 256 -8.25 -37.18 6.25
N ASP A 257 -7.43 -37.51 5.26
CA ASP A 257 -7.89 -38.07 3.99
C ASP A 257 -8.31 -39.55 4.12
N ALA A 258 -7.73 -40.26 5.08
CA ALA A 258 -8.00 -41.68 5.30
C ALA A 258 -7.68 -42.12 6.75
N GLY A 259 -8.07 -43.36 7.08
CA GLY A 259 -7.75 -43.99 8.36
C GLY A 259 -6.25 -44.00 8.65
N VAL A 260 -5.44 -44.25 7.61
CA VAL A 260 -3.98 -43.99 7.58
C VAL A 260 -3.76 -42.86 6.59
N VAL A 261 -3.27 -41.71 7.07
CA VAL A 261 -3.15 -40.49 6.25
C VAL A 261 -2.14 -40.66 5.13
N THR A 262 -2.50 -40.21 3.92
CA THR A 262 -1.62 -40.23 2.74
C THR A 262 -1.19 -38.84 2.27
N ASN A 263 -1.85 -37.78 2.75
CA ASN A 263 -1.38 -36.40 2.68
C ASN A 263 -0.23 -36.17 3.68
N THR A 264 1.02 -36.27 3.21
CA THR A 264 2.18 -36.49 4.09
C THR A 264 3.37 -35.58 3.80
N ILE A 265 3.45 -35.01 2.61
CA ILE A 265 4.51 -34.13 2.12
C ILE A 265 3.87 -32.82 1.63
N ALA A 266 3.17 -32.14 2.54
CA ALA A 266 2.49 -30.88 2.24
C ALA A 266 3.49 -29.80 1.78
N CYS A 267 3.19 -29.17 0.65
CA CYS A 267 3.91 -28.03 0.10
C CYS A 267 3.37 -26.68 0.60
N GLY A 268 2.07 -26.66 0.90
CA GLY A 268 1.33 -25.51 1.39
C GLY A 268 -0.17 -25.79 1.36
N VAL A 269 -0.96 -24.79 1.76
CA VAL A 269 -2.42 -24.86 1.77
C VAL A 269 -2.99 -23.60 1.16
N ALA A 270 -3.88 -23.77 0.18
CA ALA A 270 -4.60 -22.68 -0.44
C ALA A 270 -6.07 -22.72 0.01
N LEU A 271 -6.59 -21.58 0.45
CA LEU A 271 -7.97 -21.40 0.89
C LEU A 271 -8.81 -20.89 -0.27
N GLY A 272 -9.92 -21.57 -0.57
CA GLY A 272 -10.96 -21.09 -1.47
C GLY A 272 -11.99 -20.22 -0.76
N SER A 273 -12.83 -19.57 -1.56
CA SER A 273 -13.98 -18.79 -1.07
C SER A 273 -14.97 -19.68 -0.30
N ARG A 274 -15.70 -19.09 0.66
CA ARG A 274 -16.78 -19.80 1.34
C ARG A 274 -18.00 -19.87 0.44
N ASP A 275 -18.47 -21.08 0.16
CA ASP A 275 -19.68 -21.32 -0.63
C ASP A 275 -20.94 -21.22 0.22
N SER A 276 -20.88 -21.72 1.47
CA SER A 276 -21.96 -21.65 2.44
C SER A 276 -21.45 -21.88 3.86
N TRP A 277 -22.29 -21.75 4.88
CA TRP A 277 -21.94 -22.06 6.27
C TRP A 277 -21.54 -23.52 6.50
N THR A 278 -21.83 -24.42 5.56
CA THR A 278 -21.45 -25.84 5.61
C THR A 278 -20.42 -26.23 4.55
N GLN A 279 -19.95 -25.28 3.72
CA GLN A 279 -19.01 -25.57 2.64
C GLN A 279 -18.00 -24.45 2.43
N GLN A 280 -16.73 -24.80 2.60
CA GLN A 280 -15.58 -23.99 2.17
C GLN A 280 -14.41 -24.93 1.95
N TYR A 281 -13.78 -24.83 0.78
CA TYR A 281 -12.74 -25.77 0.40
C TYR A 281 -11.34 -25.22 0.63
N VAL A 282 -10.44 -26.11 1.04
CA VAL A 282 -9.00 -25.89 1.04
C VAL A 282 -8.32 -26.94 0.18
N TYR A 283 -7.20 -26.55 -0.42
CA TYR A 283 -6.42 -27.34 -1.35
C TYR A 283 -5.00 -27.48 -0.81
N VAL A 284 -4.62 -28.69 -0.43
CA VAL A 284 -3.27 -29.02 0.05
C VAL A 284 -2.49 -29.64 -1.08
N ILE A 285 -1.45 -28.95 -1.54
CA ILE A 285 -0.50 -29.49 -2.51
C ILE A 285 0.41 -30.45 -1.76
N ASP A 286 0.56 -31.66 -2.27
CA ASP A 286 1.33 -32.74 -1.65
C ASP A 286 2.31 -33.35 -2.65
N GLY A 287 3.56 -33.52 -2.24
CA GLY A 287 4.62 -34.10 -3.06
C GLY A 287 5.49 -33.07 -3.79
N THR A 288 6.77 -33.42 -3.98
CA THR A 288 7.82 -32.50 -4.44
C THR A 288 8.28 -32.77 -5.88
N THR A 289 9.32 -33.57 -6.10
CA THR A 289 10.07 -33.60 -7.37
C THR A 289 9.54 -34.62 -8.38
N THR A 290 9.14 -35.81 -7.94
CA THR A 290 8.77 -36.91 -8.85
C THR A 290 7.27 -36.97 -9.13
N THR A 291 6.46 -36.54 -8.17
CA THR A 291 5.00 -36.50 -8.26
C THR A 291 4.43 -35.43 -7.33
N ASN A 292 3.42 -34.71 -7.78
CA ASN A 292 2.56 -33.89 -6.94
C ASN A 292 1.07 -34.32 -7.08
N ARG A 293 0.30 -34.05 -6.02
CA ARG A 293 -1.15 -34.25 -5.91
C ARG A 293 -1.76 -33.04 -5.23
N VAL A 294 -3.08 -32.92 -5.33
CA VAL A 294 -3.87 -31.97 -4.54
C VAL A 294 -4.90 -32.74 -3.74
N TYR A 295 -4.86 -32.58 -2.42
CA TYR A 295 -5.91 -33.03 -1.51
C TYR A 295 -6.88 -31.89 -1.25
N LYS A 296 -8.17 -32.14 -1.42
CA LYS A 296 -9.24 -31.17 -1.21
C LYS A 296 -10.04 -31.54 0.03
N TYR A 297 -10.23 -30.57 0.93
CA TYR A 297 -11.00 -30.75 2.16
C TYR A 297 -12.07 -29.67 2.28
N ASN A 298 -13.26 -30.03 2.75
CA ASN A 298 -14.28 -29.08 3.22
C ASN A 298 -14.07 -28.80 4.70
N ILE A 299 -13.53 -27.62 5.04
CA ILE A 299 -13.25 -27.25 6.45
C ILE A 299 -14.51 -26.98 7.27
N ARG A 300 -15.66 -26.78 6.61
CA ARG A 300 -16.97 -26.52 7.21
C ARG A 300 -17.85 -27.76 7.31
N ALA A 301 -17.34 -28.92 6.92
CA ALA A 301 -18.06 -30.17 7.10
C ALA A 301 -18.25 -30.47 8.60
N ALA A 302 -19.43 -30.99 8.97
CA ALA A 302 -19.65 -31.54 10.30
C ALA A 302 -18.72 -32.75 10.52
N LEU A 303 -17.98 -32.74 11.63
CA LEU A 303 -16.94 -33.73 11.88
C LEU A 303 -17.46 -34.88 12.75
N SER A 304 -17.32 -36.11 12.25
CA SER A 304 -17.42 -37.32 13.08
C SER A 304 -16.04 -37.63 13.66
N LEU A 305 -15.86 -37.40 14.97
CA LEU A 305 -14.53 -37.38 15.61
C LEU A 305 -14.24 -38.63 16.44
N ALA A 306 -13.03 -39.14 16.27
CA ALA A 306 -12.41 -40.13 17.15
C ALA A 306 -11.00 -39.67 17.52
N SER A 307 -10.75 -39.40 18.81
CA SER A 307 -9.47 -38.87 19.31
C SER A 307 -9.00 -37.62 18.56
N GLY A 308 -9.95 -36.74 18.20
CA GLY A 308 -9.70 -35.48 17.49
C GLY A 308 -9.49 -35.62 15.98
N LYS A 309 -9.51 -36.84 15.44
CA LYS A 309 -9.37 -37.13 14.02
C LYS A 309 -10.73 -37.34 13.36
N SER A 310 -10.92 -36.80 12.16
CA SER A 310 -12.09 -37.05 11.32
C SER A 310 -11.72 -37.18 9.85
N THR A 311 -12.40 -38.07 9.13
CA THR A 311 -12.34 -38.16 7.66
C THR A 311 -13.54 -37.48 6.99
N SER A 312 -14.50 -36.95 7.76
CA SER A 312 -15.73 -36.34 7.23
C SER A 312 -15.48 -35.10 6.37
N ALA A 313 -14.36 -34.41 6.60
CA ALA A 313 -13.97 -33.21 5.85
C ALA A 313 -13.26 -33.51 4.53
N PHE A 314 -12.79 -34.75 4.29
CA PHE A 314 -12.09 -35.08 3.06
C PHE A 314 -13.07 -35.16 1.88
N ASP A 315 -12.75 -34.47 0.78
CA ASP A 315 -13.56 -34.45 -0.44
C ASP A 315 -12.96 -35.37 -1.50
N LEU A 316 -11.73 -35.07 -1.94
CA LEU A 316 -11.03 -35.84 -2.97
C LEU A 316 -9.51 -35.65 -2.94
N VAL A 317 -8.81 -36.51 -3.68
CA VAL A 317 -7.41 -36.33 -4.04
C VAL A 317 -7.24 -36.52 -5.54
N THR A 318 -6.40 -35.70 -6.18
CA THR A 318 -6.07 -35.88 -7.60
C THR A 318 -5.14 -37.09 -7.81
N GLY A 319 -5.01 -37.51 -9.07
CA GLY A 319 -3.97 -38.45 -9.48
C GLY A 319 -2.58 -37.80 -9.38
N ALA A 320 -1.56 -38.64 -9.22
CA ALA A 320 -0.17 -38.16 -9.25
C ALA A 320 0.17 -37.61 -10.64
N GLN A 321 0.71 -36.40 -10.70
CA GLN A 321 1.25 -35.79 -11.91
C GLN A 321 2.70 -35.39 -11.66
N THR A 322 3.57 -35.44 -12.67
CA THR A 322 4.97 -35.02 -12.52
C THR A 322 5.12 -33.55 -12.91
N PRO A 323 5.61 -32.68 -12.01
CA PRO A 323 5.96 -31.32 -12.38
C PRO A 323 7.41 -31.23 -12.92
N THR A 324 7.68 -30.23 -13.75
CA THR A 324 9.05 -29.75 -14.04
C THR A 324 9.56 -28.89 -12.88
N GLY A 325 10.71 -29.25 -12.31
CA GLY A 325 11.28 -28.62 -11.12
C GLY A 325 10.76 -29.24 -9.82
N THR A 326 11.16 -28.70 -8.67
CA THR A 326 10.76 -29.20 -7.35
C THR A 326 9.71 -28.28 -6.72
N CYS A 327 8.57 -28.80 -6.29
CA CYS A 327 7.61 -28.01 -5.49
C CYS A 327 8.22 -27.64 -4.14
N SER A 328 8.14 -26.36 -3.76
CA SER A 328 8.59 -25.92 -2.44
C SER A 328 7.63 -26.32 -1.32
N GLN A 329 8.16 -26.48 -0.11
CA GLN A 329 7.43 -26.72 1.14
C GLN A 329 7.36 -25.48 2.06
N ALA A 330 7.30 -24.28 1.46
CA ALA A 330 7.24 -23.02 2.18
C ALA A 330 5.94 -22.25 1.85
N ASN A 331 4.80 -22.77 2.32
CA ASN A 331 3.46 -22.17 2.15
C ASN A 331 3.11 -21.87 0.69
N ASN A 332 3.44 -22.81 -0.18
CA ASN A 332 3.24 -22.69 -1.61
C ASN A 332 1.78 -22.99 -1.99
N GLY A 333 1.20 -22.16 -2.83
CA GLY A 333 -0.16 -22.34 -3.32
C GLY A 333 -1.09 -21.18 -2.96
N ARG A 334 -1.81 -20.67 -3.96
CA ARG A 334 -2.87 -19.67 -3.78
C ARG A 334 -4.02 -19.97 -4.74
N VAL A 335 -5.24 -19.96 -4.21
CA VAL A 335 -6.47 -19.98 -5.02
C VAL A 335 -6.89 -18.55 -5.28
N GLY A 336 -7.29 -18.27 -6.51
CA GLY A 336 -7.93 -17.03 -6.92
C GLY A 336 -8.17 -16.99 -8.42
N THR A 337 -8.66 -15.85 -8.88
CA THR A 337 -8.96 -15.61 -10.29
C THR A 337 -8.10 -14.44 -10.77
N LEU A 338 -7.31 -14.68 -11.81
CA LEU A 338 -6.62 -13.61 -12.54
C LEU A 338 -7.49 -13.15 -13.72
N ASN A 339 -7.45 -11.87 -14.05
CA ASN A 339 -8.23 -11.28 -15.14
C ASN A 339 -7.41 -11.11 -16.43
N HIS A 340 -6.37 -11.93 -16.59
CA HIS A 340 -5.47 -11.94 -17.75
C HIS A 340 -4.90 -13.34 -18.00
N GLY A 341 -4.14 -13.46 -19.09
CA GLY A 341 -3.45 -14.70 -19.44
C GLY A 341 -4.36 -15.85 -19.86
N PRO A 342 -3.82 -17.08 -19.99
CA PRO A 342 -4.57 -18.26 -20.45
C PRO A 342 -5.66 -18.74 -19.45
N GLY A 343 -5.64 -18.23 -18.22
CA GLY A 343 -6.64 -18.52 -17.19
C GLY A 343 -7.63 -17.40 -16.91
N ASN A 344 -7.72 -16.40 -17.79
CA ASN A 344 -8.56 -15.21 -17.58
C ASN A 344 -9.99 -15.58 -17.15
N GLY A 345 -10.40 -15.10 -15.97
CA GLY A 345 -11.74 -15.31 -15.43
C GLY A 345 -12.01 -16.73 -14.90
N ILE A 346 -11.00 -17.60 -14.83
CA ILE A 346 -11.12 -18.97 -14.32
C ILE A 346 -10.46 -19.08 -12.95
N GLU A 347 -11.26 -19.36 -11.92
CA GLU A 347 -10.74 -19.64 -10.59
C GLU A 347 -9.79 -20.84 -10.63
N SER A 348 -8.56 -20.62 -10.18
CA SER A 348 -7.46 -21.55 -10.34
C SER A 348 -6.61 -21.61 -9.08
N LEU A 349 -5.99 -22.78 -8.85
CA LEU A 349 -4.88 -22.96 -7.93
C LEU A 349 -3.58 -22.62 -8.66
N TYR A 350 -2.88 -21.59 -8.19
CA TYR A 350 -1.54 -21.22 -8.63
C TYR A 350 -0.51 -21.72 -7.63
N PHE A 351 0.59 -22.30 -8.10
CA PHE A 351 1.70 -22.75 -7.26
C PHE A 351 3.01 -22.73 -8.04
N VAL A 352 4.14 -22.84 -7.36
CA VAL A 352 5.45 -22.82 -8.02
C VAL A 352 6.24 -24.10 -7.81
N THR A 353 7.04 -24.45 -8.80
CA THR A 353 8.26 -25.22 -8.58
C THR A 353 9.45 -24.30 -8.64
N THR A 354 10.64 -24.80 -8.32
CA THR A 354 11.90 -24.04 -8.46
C THR A 354 12.08 -23.32 -9.80
N THR A 355 11.43 -23.76 -10.89
CA THR A 355 11.65 -23.22 -12.24
C THR A 355 10.37 -22.81 -12.99
N ARG A 356 9.17 -23.05 -12.43
CA ARG A 356 7.88 -22.83 -13.12
C ARG A 356 6.82 -22.28 -12.18
N VAL A 357 5.91 -21.48 -12.72
CA VAL A 357 4.64 -21.12 -12.08
C VAL A 357 3.53 -21.92 -12.75
N TYR A 358 2.89 -22.83 -12.01
CA TYR A 358 1.80 -23.66 -12.49
C TYR A 358 0.45 -23.01 -12.20
N ARG A 359 -0.51 -23.32 -13.07
CA ARG A 359 -1.92 -23.09 -12.84
C ARG A 359 -2.68 -24.39 -12.98
N ALA A 360 -3.64 -24.61 -12.09
CA ALA A 360 -4.64 -25.66 -12.19
C ALA A 360 -6.02 -25.04 -12.00
N ALA A 361 -6.83 -24.99 -13.07
CA ALA A 361 -8.23 -24.62 -12.94
C ALA A 361 -8.90 -25.53 -11.90
N LEU A 362 -9.72 -24.96 -11.01
CA LEU A 362 -10.32 -25.77 -9.93
C LEU A 362 -11.24 -26.87 -10.49
N THR A 363 -11.80 -26.68 -11.68
CA THR A 363 -12.56 -27.70 -12.43
C THR A 363 -11.74 -28.91 -12.84
N ASN A 364 -10.41 -28.80 -12.91
CA ASN A 364 -9.50 -29.91 -13.19
C ASN A 364 -9.08 -30.66 -11.91
N ILE A 365 -9.34 -30.11 -10.72
CA ILE A 365 -9.07 -30.75 -9.43
C ILE A 365 -10.19 -31.75 -9.12
N THR A 366 -10.15 -32.89 -9.78
CA THR A 366 -11.12 -33.98 -9.66
C THR A 366 -10.45 -35.27 -9.20
N SER A 367 -11.23 -36.18 -8.61
CA SER A 367 -10.73 -37.40 -7.99
C SER A 367 -9.95 -38.26 -8.99
N GLY A 368 -8.70 -38.58 -8.67
CA GLY A 368 -7.85 -39.44 -9.48
C GLY A 368 -7.33 -38.85 -10.81
N ASN A 369 -7.66 -37.60 -11.16
CA ASN A 369 -7.19 -36.97 -12.39
C ASN A 369 -5.65 -36.83 -12.40
N THR A 370 -4.96 -37.42 -13.39
CA THR A 370 -3.48 -37.36 -13.53
C THR A 370 -3.00 -36.24 -14.45
N THR A 371 -3.92 -35.46 -15.03
CA THR A 371 -3.65 -34.30 -15.89
C THR A 371 -4.39 -33.08 -15.35
N TRP A 372 -4.14 -32.76 -14.09
CA TRP A 372 -4.80 -31.66 -13.38
C TRP A 372 -4.05 -30.33 -13.50
N HIS A 373 -2.74 -30.34 -13.82
CA HIS A 373 -2.05 -29.13 -14.28
C HIS A 373 -2.69 -28.64 -15.58
N SER A 374 -3.18 -27.41 -15.58
CA SER A 374 -3.77 -26.80 -16.77
C SER A 374 -2.67 -26.31 -17.71
N ASP A 375 -1.70 -25.59 -17.15
CA ASP A 375 -0.56 -25.04 -17.86
C ASP A 375 0.55 -24.60 -16.88
N ALA A 376 1.70 -24.18 -17.43
CA ALA A 376 2.85 -23.71 -16.67
C ALA A 376 3.58 -22.56 -17.38
N MET A 377 3.89 -21.51 -16.63
CA MET A 377 4.74 -20.39 -17.03
C MET A 377 6.20 -20.68 -16.68
N ALA A 378 7.10 -20.50 -17.64
CA ALA A 378 8.54 -20.61 -17.40
C ALA A 378 9.07 -19.38 -16.66
N GLU A 379 10.00 -19.57 -15.72
CA GLU A 379 10.78 -18.46 -15.19
C GLU A 379 11.52 -17.77 -16.35
N MET A 380 11.24 -16.48 -16.56
CA MET A 380 12.04 -15.65 -17.45
C MET A 380 12.13 -14.24 -16.88
N PRO A 381 13.32 -13.77 -16.46
CA PRO A 381 13.44 -12.51 -15.75
C PRO A 381 13.23 -11.31 -16.68
N PRO A 382 12.92 -10.12 -16.14
CA PRO A 382 12.73 -8.90 -16.92
C PRO A 382 13.91 -8.64 -17.88
N GLY A 383 13.62 -8.34 -19.15
CA GLY A 383 14.66 -8.14 -20.17
C GLY A 383 15.36 -9.43 -20.63
N GLY A 384 14.86 -10.61 -20.24
CA GLY A 384 15.35 -11.91 -20.69
C GLY A 384 16.61 -12.41 -19.96
N THR A 385 17.02 -13.64 -20.27
CA THR A 385 18.12 -14.34 -19.58
C THR A 385 19.51 -13.74 -19.83
N THR A 386 19.64 -12.85 -20.81
CA THR A 386 20.86 -12.09 -21.09
C THR A 386 21.02 -10.86 -20.18
N THR A 387 19.91 -10.37 -19.62
CA THR A 387 19.88 -9.23 -18.70
C THR A 387 20.04 -9.71 -17.26
N TYR A 388 19.30 -10.75 -16.88
CA TYR A 388 19.41 -11.39 -15.56
C TYR A 388 19.45 -12.91 -15.72
N ALA A 389 20.25 -13.59 -14.91
CA ALA A 389 20.26 -15.05 -14.89
C ALA A 389 18.93 -15.61 -14.31
N LEU A 390 18.54 -16.81 -14.77
CA LEU A 390 17.48 -17.58 -14.12
C LEU A 390 17.89 -17.92 -12.69
N THR A 391 16.97 -17.76 -11.73
CA THR A 391 17.27 -18.11 -10.34
C THR A 391 17.20 -19.62 -10.14
N SER A 392 16.28 -20.30 -10.84
CA SER A 392 15.91 -21.69 -10.54
C SER A 392 15.60 -21.91 -9.05
N ALA A 393 15.02 -20.90 -8.41
CA ALA A 393 14.82 -20.83 -6.97
C ALA A 393 13.44 -20.29 -6.58
N LEU A 394 12.43 -20.36 -7.45
CA LEU A 394 11.07 -19.94 -7.10
C LEU A 394 10.53 -20.83 -5.95
N ASN A 395 9.78 -20.21 -5.05
CA ASN A 395 9.53 -20.78 -3.73
C ASN A 395 8.06 -20.70 -3.27
N SER A 396 7.41 -19.57 -3.45
CA SER A 396 5.97 -19.44 -3.18
C SER A 396 5.32 -18.44 -4.13
N VAL A 397 4.00 -18.47 -4.22
CA VAL A 397 3.21 -17.54 -5.02
C VAL A 397 2.04 -17.02 -4.20
N GLU A 398 1.75 -15.74 -4.38
CA GLU A 398 0.59 -15.04 -3.84
C GLU A 398 -0.08 -14.22 -4.96
N ILE A 399 -1.34 -13.85 -4.77
CA ILE A 399 -2.09 -13.01 -5.71
C ILE A 399 -2.24 -11.61 -5.11
N ALA A 400 -1.67 -10.61 -5.77
CA ALA A 400 -1.93 -9.21 -5.48
C ALA A 400 -3.22 -8.77 -6.20
N GLY A 401 -4.37 -9.02 -5.57
CA GLY A 401 -5.68 -8.82 -6.19
C GLY A 401 -5.93 -7.39 -6.69
N THR A 402 -5.45 -6.38 -5.95
CA THR A 402 -5.60 -4.95 -6.27
C THR A 402 -5.00 -4.57 -7.62
N ILE A 403 -3.92 -5.24 -8.05
CA ILE A 403 -3.23 -4.96 -9.32
C ILE A 403 -3.37 -6.11 -10.32
N ASP A 404 -4.12 -7.17 -9.97
CA ASP A 404 -4.26 -8.38 -10.77
C ASP A 404 -2.89 -8.95 -11.21
N ARG A 405 -1.99 -9.21 -10.25
CA ARG A 405 -0.65 -9.79 -10.51
C ARG A 405 -0.33 -10.92 -9.55
N LEU A 406 0.60 -11.78 -9.97
CA LEU A 406 1.25 -12.74 -9.09
C LEU A 406 2.46 -12.10 -8.41
N ILE A 407 2.58 -12.30 -7.09
CA ILE A 407 3.83 -12.10 -6.36
C ILE A 407 4.50 -13.46 -6.29
N VAL A 408 5.68 -13.61 -6.90
CA VAL A 408 6.43 -14.87 -6.94
C VAL A 408 7.69 -14.70 -6.11
N MET A 409 7.71 -15.31 -4.93
CA MET A 409 8.87 -15.25 -4.03
C MET A 409 9.89 -16.30 -4.41
N SER A 410 11.17 -15.95 -4.32
CA SER A 410 12.29 -16.90 -4.44
C SER A 410 12.66 -17.50 -3.07
N SER A 411 13.61 -18.44 -3.05
CA SER A 411 14.21 -18.93 -1.82
C SER A 411 15.22 -17.95 -1.20
N GLY A 412 15.49 -16.83 -1.89
CA GLY A 412 16.52 -15.85 -1.54
C GLY A 412 17.95 -16.36 -1.67
N THR A 413 18.16 -17.67 -1.86
CA THR A 413 19.48 -18.30 -1.92
C THR A 413 20.37 -17.62 -2.97
N ALA A 414 21.64 -17.37 -2.62
CA ALA A 414 22.59 -16.63 -3.47
C ALA A 414 22.10 -15.23 -3.91
N GLY A 415 21.20 -14.60 -3.14
CA GLY A 415 20.63 -13.29 -3.46
C GLY A 415 19.59 -13.32 -4.58
N ALA A 416 19.01 -14.49 -4.88
CA ALA A 416 17.93 -14.63 -5.85
C ALA A 416 16.78 -13.69 -5.50
N ARG A 417 16.48 -12.72 -6.37
CA ARG A 417 15.40 -11.75 -6.18
C ARG A 417 14.04 -12.35 -6.51
N SER A 418 12.99 -11.67 -6.07
CA SER A 418 11.60 -12.09 -6.27
C SER A 418 10.96 -11.28 -7.41
N TYR A 419 9.77 -11.69 -7.84
CA TYR A 419 9.10 -11.11 -8.99
C TYR A 419 7.66 -10.69 -8.70
N VAL A 420 7.19 -9.69 -9.44
CA VAL A 420 5.76 -9.37 -9.57
C VAL A 420 5.42 -9.38 -11.06
N THR A 421 4.45 -10.19 -11.45
CA THR A 421 4.21 -10.47 -12.88
C THR A 421 2.80 -10.92 -13.19
N GLU A 422 2.39 -10.67 -14.42
CA GLU A 422 1.27 -11.34 -15.08
C GLU A 422 1.58 -12.83 -15.26
N TYR A 423 0.54 -13.64 -15.26
CA TYR A 423 0.61 -15.04 -15.65
C TYR A 423 0.46 -15.17 -17.17
N ASN A 424 1.49 -15.69 -17.83
CA ASN A 424 1.47 -15.98 -19.27
C ASN A 424 2.18 -17.31 -19.57
N THR A 425 1.85 -17.96 -20.67
CA THR A 425 2.49 -19.24 -21.06
C THR A 425 3.16 -19.16 -22.43
N ILE A 426 3.30 -17.94 -22.95
CA ILE A 426 3.91 -17.66 -24.26
C ILE A 426 5.41 -17.40 -24.15
N GLY A 427 5.94 -17.36 -22.93
CA GLY A 427 7.35 -17.12 -22.66
C GLY A 427 7.69 -15.64 -22.82
N ASP A 428 6.84 -14.75 -22.31
CA ASP A 428 7.21 -13.34 -22.14
C ASP A 428 7.96 -13.14 -20.82
N PRO A 429 8.87 -12.16 -20.74
CA PRO A 429 9.57 -11.84 -19.51
C PRO A 429 8.60 -11.48 -18.38
N PHE A 430 8.97 -11.84 -17.16
CA PHE A 430 8.28 -11.35 -15.96
C PHE A 430 8.35 -9.82 -15.90
N ASN A 431 7.30 -9.18 -15.38
CA ASN A 431 7.18 -7.72 -15.47
C ASN A 431 8.18 -6.99 -14.55
N HIS A 432 8.30 -7.41 -13.29
CA HIS A 432 9.14 -6.73 -12.30
C HIS A 432 10.02 -7.72 -11.52
N ILE A 433 11.23 -7.26 -11.20
CA ILE A 433 12.13 -7.87 -10.23
C ILE A 433 12.23 -6.92 -9.04
N PHE A 434 12.12 -7.44 -7.81
CA PHE A 434 12.14 -6.62 -6.60
C PHE A 434 12.86 -7.33 -5.45
N LEU A 435 13.16 -6.56 -4.39
CA LEU A 435 14.01 -6.91 -3.25
C LEU A 435 15.51 -6.99 -3.62
N ALA A 436 16.35 -6.92 -2.60
CA ALA A 436 17.80 -7.02 -2.73
C ALA A 436 18.44 -7.75 -1.55
N ASP A 437 19.66 -8.24 -1.78
CA ASP A 437 20.46 -8.91 -0.75
C ASP A 437 21.68 -8.05 -0.40
N ASP A 438 21.43 -6.98 0.35
CA ASP A 438 22.44 -6.01 0.80
C ASP A 438 23.06 -6.36 2.17
N LYS A 439 22.57 -7.45 2.79
CA LYS A 439 22.98 -7.97 4.09
C LYS A 439 22.60 -7.11 5.30
N GLN A 440 21.71 -6.12 5.16
CA GLN A 440 21.24 -5.33 6.30
C GLN A 440 20.34 -6.13 7.25
N GLN A 441 20.54 -5.97 8.55
CA GLN A 441 19.71 -6.57 9.60
C GLN A 441 18.91 -5.47 10.31
N ASP A 442 17.59 -5.65 10.40
CA ASP A 442 16.70 -4.69 11.07
C ASP A 442 16.28 -5.20 12.46
N GLN A 443 17.25 -5.49 13.32
CA GLN A 443 17.00 -5.82 14.72
C GLN A 443 16.64 -4.55 15.52
N SER A 444 16.20 -4.68 16.76
CA SER A 444 15.92 -3.51 17.61
C SER A 444 17.20 -2.79 18.05
N SER A 445 18.34 -3.47 17.96
CA SER A 445 19.68 -2.94 18.29
C SER A 445 20.45 -2.37 17.11
N THR A 446 19.84 -2.32 15.92
CA THR A 446 20.44 -1.69 14.73
C THR A 446 20.67 -0.19 14.98
N ASP A 447 21.70 0.37 14.35
CA ASP A 447 22.02 1.80 14.43
C ASP A 447 20.79 2.66 14.06
N ALA A 448 20.54 3.71 14.85
CA ALA A 448 19.37 4.58 14.66
C ALA A 448 19.38 5.35 13.32
N GLY A 449 20.53 5.45 12.67
CA GLY A 449 20.65 6.02 11.32
C GLY A 449 20.31 5.05 10.19
N ALA A 450 20.13 3.75 10.44
CA ALA A 450 19.81 2.77 9.41
C ALA A 450 18.34 2.81 8.98
N VAL A 451 18.08 2.47 7.71
CA VAL A 451 16.73 2.49 7.13
C VAL A 451 16.16 1.09 7.01
N SER A 452 15.12 0.80 7.78
CA SER A 452 14.45 -0.50 7.71
C SER A 452 13.81 -0.74 6.34
N HIS A 453 14.11 -1.90 5.75
CA HIS A 453 13.59 -2.27 4.44
C HIS A 453 13.71 -3.80 4.22
N PRO A 454 12.89 -4.40 3.34
CA PRO A 454 12.92 -5.86 3.15
C PRO A 454 14.17 -6.32 2.40
N ALA A 455 15.22 -6.65 3.15
CA ALA A 455 16.42 -7.30 2.63
C ALA A 455 16.28 -8.84 2.62
N ILE A 456 16.90 -9.52 1.65
CA ILE A 456 16.76 -10.98 1.45
C ILE A 456 17.61 -11.79 2.44
N LEU A 457 18.88 -11.40 2.66
CA LEU A 457 19.86 -12.10 3.51
C LEU A 457 19.99 -13.60 3.20
N ALA A 458 20.05 -13.92 1.91
CA ALA A 458 20.10 -15.30 1.41
C ALA A 458 19.03 -16.24 2.01
N SER A 459 17.87 -15.71 2.43
CA SER A 459 16.87 -16.43 3.21
C SER A 459 15.54 -16.55 2.47
N ILE A 460 14.81 -17.62 2.77
CA ILE A 460 13.43 -17.80 2.30
C ILE A 460 12.56 -16.67 2.87
N MET A 461 11.75 -16.07 2.01
CA MET A 461 10.72 -15.11 2.39
C MET A 461 9.34 -15.63 2.00
N SER A 462 8.35 -15.34 2.83
CA SER A 462 6.94 -15.62 2.57
C SER A 462 6.15 -14.32 2.52
N VAL A 463 5.07 -14.29 1.76
CA VAL A 463 4.29 -13.07 1.50
C VAL A 463 2.80 -13.33 1.60
N TRP A 464 2.06 -12.31 2.02
CA TRP A 464 0.61 -12.17 1.86
C TRP A 464 0.31 -10.80 1.27
N SER A 465 -0.68 -10.69 0.39
CA SER A 465 -1.16 -9.38 -0.08
C SER A 465 -2.60 -9.17 0.38
N GLU A 466 -2.84 -8.03 1.01
CA GLU A 466 -4.16 -7.62 1.49
C GLU A 466 -4.36 -6.14 1.16
N ASN A 467 -5.45 -5.81 0.46
CA ASN A 467 -5.82 -4.42 0.11
C ASN A 467 -4.66 -3.57 -0.44
N GLY A 468 -3.85 -4.19 -1.30
CA GLY A 468 -2.73 -3.57 -2.00
C GLY A 468 -1.42 -3.47 -1.20
N ILE A 469 -1.42 -3.81 0.08
CA ILE A 469 -0.24 -3.92 0.93
C ILE A 469 0.31 -5.35 0.82
N ALA A 470 1.64 -5.49 0.71
CA ALA A 470 2.32 -6.77 0.82
C ALA A 470 3.01 -6.90 2.17
N TYR A 471 2.66 -7.98 2.88
CA TYR A 471 3.22 -8.38 4.16
C TYR A 471 4.26 -9.47 3.91
N ILE A 472 5.54 -9.14 4.08
CA ILE A 472 6.64 -10.05 3.78
C ILE A 472 7.35 -10.46 5.07
N CYS A 473 7.44 -11.76 5.34
CA CYS A 473 8.18 -12.29 6.47
C CYS A 473 9.43 -13.03 5.99
N ARG A 474 10.59 -12.75 6.61
CA ARG A 474 11.80 -13.56 6.44
C ARG A 474 11.72 -14.78 7.36
N ASN A 475 11.78 -15.97 6.78
CA ASN A 475 11.55 -17.24 7.48
C ASN A 475 12.84 -17.73 8.20
N GLY A 476 13.54 -16.84 8.90
CA GLY A 476 14.64 -17.20 9.79
C GLY A 476 14.18 -17.64 11.18
N THR A 477 15.09 -18.23 11.95
CA THR A 477 14.84 -18.67 13.34
C THR A 477 15.61 -17.87 14.39
N THR A 478 16.30 -16.81 13.97
CA THR A 478 17.06 -15.89 14.84
C THR A 478 16.53 -14.48 14.68
N ALA A 479 16.76 -13.60 15.67
CA ALA A 479 16.35 -12.20 15.60
C ALA A 479 16.90 -11.49 14.35
N ALA A 480 18.17 -11.72 14.01
CA ALA A 480 18.80 -11.19 12.81
C ALA A 480 18.13 -11.57 11.47
N LEU A 481 17.38 -12.68 11.43
CA LEU A 481 16.81 -13.24 10.20
C LEU A 481 15.29 -13.37 10.24
N ASN A 482 14.61 -12.85 11.26
CA ASN A 482 13.16 -12.93 11.38
C ASN A 482 12.53 -11.55 11.56
N GLN A 483 12.27 -10.91 10.42
CA GLN A 483 11.59 -9.63 10.30
C GLN A 483 10.29 -9.82 9.53
N LEU A 484 9.30 -9.01 9.87
CA LEU A 484 8.03 -8.85 9.16
C LEU A 484 7.96 -7.44 8.61
N TYR A 485 7.77 -7.30 7.31
CA TYR A 485 7.66 -6.01 6.64
C TYR A 485 6.25 -5.81 6.09
N ALA A 486 5.78 -4.57 6.06
CA ALA A 486 4.60 -4.15 5.29
C ALA A 486 5.04 -3.09 4.27
N LEU A 487 4.72 -3.29 2.98
CA LEU A 487 5.00 -2.31 1.92
C LEU A 487 3.77 -2.07 1.04
N PRO A 488 3.56 -0.84 0.51
CA PRO A 488 2.40 -0.51 -0.34
C PRO A 488 2.62 -0.99 -1.78
N LEU A 489 2.75 -2.30 -1.97
CA LEU A 489 3.15 -2.93 -3.24
C LEU A 489 2.33 -2.43 -4.44
N SER A 490 1.02 -2.25 -4.26
CA SER A 490 0.10 -1.84 -5.32
C SER A 490 0.20 -0.37 -5.70
N ALA A 491 0.88 0.46 -4.91
CA ALA A 491 1.14 1.87 -5.25
C ALA A 491 2.26 2.05 -6.28
N HIS A 492 2.84 0.97 -6.80
CA HIS A 492 3.85 1.04 -7.85
C HIS A 492 3.30 1.73 -9.10
N TRP A 493 4.09 2.66 -9.67
CA TRP A 493 3.72 3.56 -10.77
C TRP A 493 3.11 2.88 -12.01
N THR A 494 3.40 1.60 -12.26
CA THR A 494 2.86 0.84 -13.40
C THR A 494 1.37 0.56 -13.21
N TYR A 495 0.91 0.55 -11.96
CA TYR A 495 -0.46 0.25 -11.57
C TYR A 495 -1.16 1.46 -10.94
N ALA A 496 -0.51 2.63 -10.88
CA ALA A 496 -1.02 3.79 -10.16
C ALA A 496 -2.34 4.34 -10.72
N SER A 497 -2.61 4.12 -12.01
CA SER A 497 -3.86 4.48 -12.68
C SER A 497 -5.00 3.45 -12.49
N GLY A 498 -4.74 2.32 -11.83
CA GLY A 498 -5.71 1.26 -11.62
C GLY A 498 -6.89 1.67 -10.73
N THR A 499 -7.78 0.73 -10.45
CA THR A 499 -8.90 0.90 -9.52
C THR A 499 -8.69 -0.06 -8.36
N PRO A 500 -8.39 0.42 -7.15
CA PRO A 500 -8.31 1.82 -6.70
C PRO A 500 -7.04 2.56 -7.19
N ASN A 501 -7.17 3.87 -7.40
CA ASN A 501 -6.09 4.74 -7.87
C ASN A 501 -5.05 4.98 -6.77
N GLN A 502 -3.76 5.07 -7.14
CA GLN A 502 -2.63 5.22 -6.20
C GLN A 502 -1.79 6.47 -6.47
N ARG A 503 -2.41 7.53 -7.00
CA ARG A 503 -1.75 8.80 -7.30
C ARG A 503 -1.86 9.79 -6.14
N LEU A 504 -0.88 10.68 -6.06
CA LEU A 504 -0.95 11.90 -5.26
C LEU A 504 -1.23 13.06 -6.22
N ILE A 505 -2.29 13.85 -5.98
CA ILE A 505 -2.60 15.03 -6.82
C ILE A 505 -2.66 16.26 -5.94
N THR A 506 -2.04 17.35 -6.39
CA THR A 506 -2.13 18.64 -5.72
C THR A 506 -3.52 19.25 -5.88
N PRO A 507 -3.90 20.22 -5.05
CA PRO A 507 -4.91 21.21 -5.43
C PRO A 507 -4.53 21.91 -6.75
N SER A 508 -5.49 22.63 -7.34
CA SER A 508 -5.21 23.65 -8.35
C SER A 508 -4.22 24.67 -7.78
N ILE A 509 -3.11 24.90 -8.49
CA ILE A 509 -2.08 25.86 -8.10
C ILE A 509 -2.27 27.12 -8.95
N PRO A 510 -2.58 28.28 -8.34
CA PRO A 510 -2.83 29.50 -9.08
C PRO A 510 -1.54 30.07 -9.68
N THR A 511 -1.61 30.44 -10.95
CA THR A 511 -0.53 31.07 -11.74
C THR A 511 -1.07 32.31 -12.44
N PRO A 512 -1.55 33.32 -11.67
CA PRO A 512 -2.23 34.47 -12.22
C PRO A 512 -1.34 35.26 -13.18
N ASN A 513 -1.91 35.67 -14.32
CA ASN A 513 -1.20 36.44 -15.35
C ASN A 513 0.04 35.74 -15.91
N ALA A 514 0.14 34.41 -15.78
CA ALA A 514 1.23 33.67 -16.41
C ALA A 514 1.24 33.94 -17.91
N VAL A 515 2.42 34.25 -18.43
CA VAL A 515 2.70 34.46 -19.85
C VAL A 515 3.70 33.47 -20.39
N ILE A 516 4.53 32.87 -19.52
CA ILE A 516 5.42 31.75 -19.82
C ILE A 516 5.50 30.86 -18.59
N PHE A 517 5.38 29.55 -18.75
CA PHE A 517 5.83 28.60 -17.72
C PHE A 517 7.32 28.31 -17.92
N ASP A 518 8.08 28.35 -16.83
CA ASP A 518 9.52 28.11 -16.84
C ASP A 518 9.83 26.68 -16.39
N ARG A 519 9.54 26.37 -15.12
CA ARG A 519 9.96 25.09 -14.51
C ARG A 519 9.11 24.69 -13.32
N VAL A 520 9.02 23.39 -13.05
CA VAL A 520 8.54 22.85 -11.77
C VAL A 520 9.71 22.33 -10.92
N TYR A 521 9.64 22.60 -9.62
CA TYR A 521 10.58 22.16 -8.61
C TYR A 521 9.86 21.31 -7.57
N VAL A 522 10.34 20.08 -7.36
CA VAL A 522 9.83 19.20 -6.33
C VAL A 522 10.85 19.13 -5.21
N ASN A 523 10.43 19.47 -3.99
CA ASN A 523 11.21 19.21 -2.79
C ASN A 523 10.78 17.85 -2.24
N SER A 524 11.67 16.87 -2.37
CA SER A 524 11.46 15.50 -1.88
C SER A 524 12.63 15.06 -1.03
N ILE A 525 12.40 13.99 -0.26
CA ILE A 525 13.48 13.36 0.49
C ILE A 525 14.51 12.76 -0.48
N ARG A 526 15.79 12.96 -0.17
CA ARG A 526 16.91 12.41 -0.95
C ARG A 526 17.49 11.15 -0.32
N TYR A 527 17.57 11.14 1.00
CA TYR A 527 18.02 10.02 1.80
C TYR A 527 17.14 9.92 3.03
N ILE A 528 16.75 8.69 3.37
CA ILE A 528 16.17 8.35 4.67
C ILE A 528 17.29 7.83 5.55
N GLY A 529 17.20 8.02 6.87
CA GLY A 529 18.25 7.65 7.81
C GLY A 529 19.34 8.72 7.94
N SER A 530 20.49 8.36 8.52
CA SER A 530 21.58 9.31 8.76
C SER A 530 22.97 8.69 8.61
N GLY A 531 23.97 9.56 8.41
CA GLY A 531 25.39 9.18 8.33
C GLY A 531 25.67 8.17 7.21
N THR A 532 26.43 7.12 7.54
CA THR A 532 26.87 6.07 6.61
C THR A 532 25.73 5.11 6.21
N PHE A 533 24.62 5.10 6.95
CA PHE A 533 23.54 4.12 6.78
C PHE A 533 22.32 4.67 6.03
N GLY A 534 22.40 5.93 5.58
CA GLY A 534 21.33 6.55 4.82
C GLY A 534 21.10 5.87 3.47
N MET A 535 19.84 5.68 3.10
CA MET A 535 19.44 5.04 1.84
C MET A 535 18.60 5.97 0.99
N GLN A 536 18.82 5.93 -0.32
CA GLN A 536 17.98 6.65 -1.28
C GLN A 536 16.65 5.91 -1.46
N PRO A 537 15.50 6.60 -1.36
CA PRO A 537 14.21 6.03 -1.73
C PRO A 537 14.12 5.74 -3.23
N GLU A 538 13.18 4.88 -3.61
CA GLU A 538 12.82 4.64 -5.00
C GLU A 538 12.24 5.93 -5.63
N PRO A 539 12.39 6.13 -6.96
CA PRO A 539 11.97 7.35 -7.65
C PRO A 539 10.45 7.53 -7.73
N PHE A 540 10.03 8.72 -8.14
CA PHE A 540 8.66 9.05 -8.52
C PHE A 540 8.64 9.63 -9.95
N ARG A 541 7.45 9.67 -10.56
CA ARG A 541 7.16 10.39 -11.81
C ARG A 541 6.30 11.60 -11.51
N LEU A 542 6.47 12.65 -12.30
CA LEU A 542 5.73 13.90 -12.18
C LEU A 542 4.93 14.16 -13.45
N PHE A 543 3.69 14.61 -13.28
CA PHE A 543 2.80 14.96 -14.36
C PHE A 543 2.16 16.32 -14.10
N TYR A 544 1.72 16.99 -15.16
CA TYR A 544 0.92 18.21 -15.07
C TYR A 544 -0.36 18.14 -15.92
N ARG A 545 -1.32 19.01 -15.59
CA ARG A 545 -2.45 19.36 -16.47
C ARG A 545 -2.89 20.81 -16.25
N GLN A 546 -3.56 21.38 -17.25
CA GLN A 546 -4.11 22.75 -17.24
C GLN A 546 -5.61 22.80 -17.55
N ASN A 547 -6.18 21.69 -18.02
CA ASN A 547 -7.59 21.58 -18.39
C ASN A 547 -8.25 20.49 -17.56
N GLY A 548 -9.57 20.56 -17.38
CA GLY A 548 -10.35 19.57 -16.62
C GLY A 548 -9.87 19.41 -15.17
N ILE A 549 -9.39 20.52 -14.59
CA ILE A 549 -8.97 20.59 -13.18
C ILE A 549 -10.21 20.56 -12.28
N ASP A 550 -11.29 21.27 -12.58
CA ASP A 550 -12.44 21.33 -11.66
C ASP A 550 -13.25 20.04 -11.58
N ASP A 551 -13.22 19.20 -12.63
CA ASP A 551 -14.09 18.02 -12.76
C ASP A 551 -13.31 16.71 -12.97
N ASN A 552 -11.99 16.75 -12.83
CA ASN A 552 -11.08 15.63 -13.04
C ASN A 552 -11.10 15.01 -14.44
N THR A 553 -11.61 15.70 -15.46
CA THR A 553 -11.68 15.17 -16.84
C THR A 553 -10.39 15.37 -17.64
N GLY A 554 -9.45 16.15 -17.11
CA GLY A 554 -8.21 16.51 -17.79
C GLY A 554 -7.20 15.39 -17.91
N THR A 555 -6.60 15.25 -19.09
CA THR A 555 -5.48 14.34 -19.35
C THR A 555 -4.20 14.82 -18.65
N TRP A 556 -3.40 13.87 -18.16
CA TRP A 556 -2.10 14.11 -17.55
C TRP A 556 -0.97 14.00 -18.58
N THR A 557 -0.03 14.94 -18.54
CA THR A 557 1.19 14.91 -19.35
C THR A 557 2.39 14.66 -18.44
N GLU A 558 3.17 13.61 -18.72
CA GLU A 558 4.39 13.28 -17.96
C GLU A 558 5.47 14.32 -18.23
N LEU A 559 6.18 14.74 -17.17
CA LEU A 559 7.37 15.57 -17.23
C LEU A 559 8.61 14.71 -17.03
N ASP A 560 9.68 15.09 -17.70
CA ASP A 560 10.99 14.50 -17.44
C ASP A 560 11.62 15.08 -16.15
N ASP A 561 12.78 14.53 -15.78
CA ASP A 561 13.50 14.91 -14.57
C ASP A 561 14.05 16.36 -14.60
N THR A 562 14.00 17.06 -15.74
CA THR A 562 14.41 18.47 -15.82
C THR A 562 13.35 19.41 -15.24
N GLY A 563 12.09 18.95 -15.17
CA GLY A 563 10.94 19.74 -14.77
C GLY A 563 10.63 20.89 -15.73
N ASP A 564 11.16 20.84 -16.96
CA ASP A 564 10.99 21.90 -17.95
C ASP A 564 9.52 22.04 -18.34
N LEU A 565 9.01 23.27 -18.21
CA LEU A 565 7.65 23.64 -18.62
C LEU A 565 7.65 24.61 -19.80
N THR A 566 8.83 24.91 -20.37
CA THR A 566 8.95 25.82 -21.50
C THR A 566 8.21 25.26 -22.72
N GLY A 567 7.48 26.13 -23.41
CA GLY A 567 6.64 25.75 -24.57
C GLY A 567 5.22 25.30 -24.22
N ILE A 568 4.87 25.20 -22.93
CA ILE A 568 3.48 24.99 -22.51
C ILE A 568 2.70 26.32 -22.63
N SER A 569 1.45 26.24 -23.07
CA SER A 569 0.59 27.42 -23.19
C SER A 569 0.35 28.06 -21.82
N PRO A 570 0.33 29.40 -21.72
CA PRO A 570 0.10 30.07 -20.44
C PRO A 570 -1.33 29.81 -19.94
N ALA A 571 -1.47 29.66 -18.62
CA ALA A 571 -2.74 29.38 -17.95
C ALA A 571 -2.77 30.06 -16.58
N SER A 572 -3.97 30.41 -16.10
CA SER A 572 -4.17 31.03 -14.78
C SER A 572 -4.00 30.05 -13.62
N GLU A 573 -3.92 28.76 -13.91
CA GLU A 573 -3.72 27.68 -12.96
C GLU A 573 -3.06 26.47 -13.62
N ILE A 574 -2.47 25.62 -12.77
CA ILE A 574 -1.87 24.34 -13.16
C ILE A 574 -2.03 23.34 -12.00
N GLN A 575 -2.15 22.06 -12.31
CA GLN A 575 -2.23 21.00 -11.30
C GLN A 575 -1.15 19.95 -11.56
N PHE A 576 -0.60 19.35 -10.50
CA PHE A 576 0.42 18.32 -10.60
C PHE A 576 -0.04 17.00 -10.00
N MET A 577 0.49 15.90 -10.55
CA MET A 577 0.24 14.54 -10.08
C MET A 577 1.55 13.75 -9.98
N PHE A 578 1.62 12.86 -9.00
CA PHE A 578 2.78 12.02 -8.72
C PHE A 578 2.41 10.54 -8.70
N GLU A 579 3.29 9.72 -9.30
CA GLU A 579 3.27 8.25 -9.24
C GLU A 579 4.59 7.75 -8.65
N PHE A 580 4.56 6.70 -7.82
CA PHE A 580 5.73 6.28 -7.05
C PHE A 580 6.22 4.90 -7.46
N LYS A 581 7.53 4.71 -7.58
CA LYS A 581 8.08 3.37 -7.71
C LYS A 581 8.16 2.70 -6.34
N ILE A 582 7.55 1.53 -6.20
CA ILE A 582 7.62 0.67 -5.01
C ILE A 582 8.41 -0.62 -5.27
N LEU A 583 8.13 -1.30 -6.37
CA LEU A 583 8.82 -2.54 -6.78
C LEU A 583 10.23 -2.23 -7.30
N GLY A 584 11.16 -2.06 -6.38
CA GLY A 584 12.56 -1.77 -6.68
C GLY A 584 13.53 -2.61 -5.87
N THR A 585 14.75 -2.09 -5.73
CA THR A 585 15.84 -2.81 -5.05
C THR A 585 15.59 -2.81 -3.54
N ASN A 586 15.28 -1.65 -2.96
CA ASN A 586 15.07 -1.51 -1.52
C ASN A 586 13.59 -1.39 -1.15
N CYS A 587 12.74 -1.10 -2.15
CA CYS A 587 11.30 -0.92 -1.99
C CYS A 587 10.88 0.24 -1.08
N ILE A 588 11.81 1.15 -0.77
CA ILE A 588 11.58 2.31 0.10
C ILE A 588 10.83 3.38 -0.72
N PRO A 589 9.59 3.74 -0.38
CA PRO A 589 8.84 4.74 -1.14
C PRO A 589 9.41 6.15 -0.95
N ASN A 590 9.26 7.01 -1.96
CA ASN A 590 9.65 8.42 -1.87
C ASN A 590 8.67 9.24 -1.04
N GLN A 591 9.14 10.37 -0.52
CA GLN A 591 8.38 11.30 0.31
C GLN A 591 8.52 12.71 -0.24
N ILE A 592 7.39 13.38 -0.51
CA ILE A 592 7.35 14.71 -1.11
C ILE A 592 6.96 15.74 -0.05
N PHE A 593 7.78 16.77 0.12
CA PHE A 593 7.54 17.84 1.09
C PHE A 593 6.75 19.01 0.47
N SER A 594 7.09 19.38 -0.77
CA SER A 594 6.41 20.46 -1.48
C SER A 594 6.66 20.40 -2.99
N VAL A 595 5.80 21.05 -3.76
CA VAL A 595 6.02 21.32 -5.19
C VAL A 595 5.83 22.80 -5.47
N ALA A 596 6.66 23.36 -6.35
CA ALA A 596 6.60 24.76 -6.74
C ALA A 596 6.70 24.90 -8.26
N VAL A 597 5.90 25.78 -8.83
CA VAL A 597 5.96 26.12 -10.26
C VAL A 597 6.48 27.54 -10.41
N ALA A 598 7.51 27.70 -11.25
CA ALA A 598 8.04 28.96 -11.69
C ALA A 598 7.42 29.35 -13.03
N TYR A 599 6.97 30.60 -13.12
CA TYR A 599 6.35 31.16 -14.32
C TYR A 599 6.68 32.65 -14.41
N GLU A 600 6.72 33.16 -15.63
CA GLU A 600 6.81 34.59 -15.86
C GLU A 600 5.41 35.20 -15.90
N ASP A 601 5.24 36.34 -15.24
CA ASP A 601 4.02 37.13 -15.34
C ASP A 601 4.25 38.47 -16.05
N ASP A 602 3.16 39.01 -16.56
CA ASP A 602 3.10 40.32 -17.21
C ASP A 602 2.72 41.44 -16.22
N SER A 603 3.19 41.33 -14.97
CA SER A 603 2.97 42.34 -13.94
C SER A 603 4.16 43.29 -13.79
N THR A 604 3.93 44.41 -13.11
CA THR A 604 5.02 45.28 -12.64
C THR A 604 5.75 44.58 -11.50
N ASP A 605 7.08 44.72 -11.47
CA ASP A 605 7.93 44.19 -10.41
C ASP A 605 7.46 44.70 -9.03
N SER A 606 7.43 43.80 -8.05
CA SER A 606 6.86 44.08 -6.71
C SER A 606 7.59 45.15 -5.91
N HIS A 607 8.81 45.56 -6.30
CA HIS A 607 9.47 46.72 -5.70
C HIS A 607 8.81 48.04 -6.12
N TYR A 608 7.94 48.02 -7.13
CA TYR A 608 7.32 49.18 -7.72
C TYR A 608 5.80 49.11 -7.70
N GLN A 609 5.16 50.26 -7.53
CA GLN A 609 3.72 50.42 -7.64
C GLN A 609 3.39 51.52 -8.66
N PRO A 610 2.55 51.27 -9.69
CA PRO A 610 2.15 52.31 -10.63
C PRO A 610 1.51 53.50 -9.91
N SER A 611 1.89 54.71 -10.29
CA SER A 611 1.36 55.96 -9.73
C SER A 611 0.61 56.75 -10.78
N VAL A 612 -0.72 56.75 -10.68
CA VAL A 612 -1.57 57.57 -11.56
C VAL A 612 -1.33 59.06 -11.31
N GLY A 613 -1.20 59.46 -10.03
CA GLY A 613 -1.04 60.87 -9.65
C GLY A 613 0.27 61.52 -10.09
N LYS A 614 1.31 60.73 -10.37
CA LYS A 614 2.61 61.21 -10.87
C LYS A 614 2.88 60.82 -12.33
N SER A 615 1.95 60.11 -12.97
CA SER A 615 1.93 59.90 -14.41
C SER A 615 1.28 61.11 -15.10
N ASN A 616 1.60 61.35 -16.37
CA ASN A 616 1.09 62.51 -17.11
C ASN A 616 0.67 62.11 -18.54
N LEU A 617 -0.62 62.29 -18.83
CA LEU A 617 -1.22 61.96 -20.13
C LEU A 617 -0.73 62.88 -21.25
N ALA A 618 -0.48 64.17 -20.97
CA ALA A 618 -0.09 65.14 -21.99
C ALA A 618 1.32 64.87 -22.53
N THR A 619 2.21 64.36 -21.68
CA THR A 619 3.60 64.03 -22.05
C THR A 619 3.82 62.54 -22.26
N SER A 620 2.77 61.70 -22.15
CA SER A 620 2.88 60.24 -22.19
C SER A 620 3.87 59.68 -21.16
N THR A 621 3.91 60.26 -19.96
CA THR A 621 4.83 59.88 -18.89
C THR A 621 4.17 58.88 -17.94
N PHE A 622 4.85 57.78 -17.64
CA PHE A 622 4.39 56.73 -16.74
C PHE A 622 5.28 56.70 -15.50
N ALA A 623 4.69 56.78 -14.32
CA ALA A 623 5.43 56.83 -13.06
C ALA A 623 5.12 55.62 -12.17
N TRP A 624 6.13 55.19 -11.41
CA TRP A 624 6.04 54.15 -10.41
C TRP A 624 6.66 54.63 -9.10
N ARG A 625 5.97 54.39 -8.00
CA ARG A 625 6.50 54.55 -6.64
C ARG A 625 7.37 53.36 -6.30
N PHE A 626 8.50 53.61 -5.65
CA PHE A 626 9.25 52.55 -4.98
C PHE A 626 8.48 52.06 -3.75
N SER A 627 7.87 50.88 -3.86
CA SER A 627 7.14 50.21 -2.78
C SER A 627 8.13 49.60 -1.77
N THR A 628 9.09 48.81 -2.26
CA THR A 628 10.03 48.04 -1.43
C THR A 628 11.47 48.34 -1.86
N ALA A 629 12.41 48.41 -0.91
CA ALA A 629 13.84 48.60 -1.22
C ALA A 629 14.49 47.29 -1.71
N PHE A 630 15.51 47.40 -2.57
CA PHE A 630 16.34 46.26 -3.02
C PHE A 630 17.40 45.85 -1.98
N GLY A 631 17.69 46.71 -1.01
CA GLY A 631 18.74 46.52 -0.01
C GLY A 631 20.15 46.84 -0.53
N GLY A 632 20.27 47.57 -1.65
CA GLY A 632 21.53 47.82 -2.33
C GLY A 632 21.38 48.55 -3.65
N THR A 633 22.18 48.21 -4.66
CA THR A 633 22.08 48.81 -5.99
C THR A 633 20.82 48.33 -6.71
N VAL A 634 20.03 49.24 -7.26
CA VAL A 634 18.88 48.92 -8.11
C VAL A 634 19.39 48.25 -9.40
N PRO A 635 18.90 47.05 -9.76
CA PRO A 635 19.28 46.39 -11.01
C PRO A 635 18.87 47.23 -12.23
N ALA A 636 19.41 46.90 -13.39
CA ALA A 636 18.91 47.47 -14.65
C ALA A 636 17.40 47.22 -14.77
N LEU A 637 16.66 48.22 -15.21
CA LEU A 637 15.20 48.14 -15.34
C LEU A 637 14.81 48.13 -16.81
N ARG A 638 13.66 47.53 -17.10
CA ARG A 638 13.04 47.46 -18.42
C ARG A 638 11.59 47.93 -18.31
N VAL A 639 11.19 48.85 -19.17
CA VAL A 639 9.82 49.31 -19.32
C VAL A 639 9.23 48.72 -20.59
N ARG A 640 8.03 48.16 -20.47
CA ARG A 640 7.23 47.72 -21.61
C ARG A 640 5.86 48.38 -21.56
N LEU A 641 5.48 49.03 -22.65
CA LEU A 641 4.17 49.64 -22.83
C LEU A 641 3.39 48.81 -23.82
N PHE A 642 2.17 48.44 -23.46
CA PHE A 642 1.26 47.66 -24.29
C PHE A 642 0.00 48.45 -24.58
N ASP A 643 -0.58 48.24 -25.75
CA ASP A 643 -1.95 48.62 -26.02
C ASP A 643 -2.85 47.81 -25.08
N ALA A 644 -3.56 48.50 -24.19
CA ALA A 644 -4.41 47.88 -23.19
C ALA A 644 -5.68 47.23 -23.79
N VAL A 645 -6.00 47.52 -25.05
CA VAL A 645 -7.13 46.93 -25.78
C VAL A 645 -6.68 45.72 -26.61
N SER A 646 -5.63 45.87 -27.41
CA SER A 646 -5.19 44.81 -28.33
C SER A 646 -4.13 43.87 -27.75
N GLY A 647 -3.47 44.25 -26.66
CA GLY A 647 -2.34 43.52 -26.07
C GLY A 647 -1.03 43.65 -26.86
N GLY A 648 -1.02 44.40 -27.97
CA GLY A 648 0.18 44.62 -28.78
C GLY A 648 1.26 45.41 -28.04
N LEU A 649 2.52 44.99 -28.18
CA LEU A 649 3.68 45.71 -27.64
C LEU A 649 3.89 47.03 -28.40
N LEU A 650 3.89 48.14 -27.68
CA LEU A 650 4.05 49.50 -28.23
C LEU A 650 5.46 50.04 -28.03
N VAL A 651 6.02 49.84 -26.83
CA VAL A 651 7.36 50.30 -26.45
C VAL A 651 8.02 49.21 -25.62
N ASP A 652 9.31 49.01 -25.87
CA ASP A 652 10.19 48.15 -25.09
C ASP A 652 11.52 48.87 -24.96
N ASP A 653 11.87 49.27 -23.75
CA ASP A 653 13.01 50.13 -23.46
C ASP A 653 13.64 49.79 -22.11
N ASP A 654 14.88 50.19 -21.89
CA ASP A 654 15.61 49.84 -20.66
C ASP A 654 16.52 50.97 -20.14
N THR A 655 16.99 50.83 -18.90
CA THR A 655 17.86 51.84 -18.28
C THR A 655 19.33 51.73 -18.69
N VAL A 656 19.73 50.74 -19.49
CA VAL A 656 21.12 50.50 -19.92
C VAL A 656 21.41 51.25 -21.22
N THR A 657 20.51 51.13 -22.18
CA THR A 657 20.53 51.80 -23.48
C THR A 657 19.18 52.49 -23.76
N PRO A 658 18.77 53.46 -22.91
CA PRO A 658 17.45 54.05 -23.01
C PRO A 658 17.28 54.85 -24.30
N SER A 659 16.18 54.58 -25.00
CA SER A 659 15.70 55.39 -26.12
C SER A 659 14.78 56.52 -25.65
N GLY A 660 13.97 56.26 -24.62
CA GLY A 660 13.17 57.24 -23.88
C GLY A 660 13.95 57.87 -22.72
N THR A 661 13.23 58.62 -21.87
CA THR A 661 13.81 59.32 -20.72
C THR A 661 13.39 58.65 -19.42
N PHE A 662 14.36 58.16 -18.65
CA PHE A 662 14.17 57.67 -17.29
C PHE A 662 14.58 58.72 -16.26
N GLU A 663 13.72 58.96 -15.29
CA GLU A 663 13.95 59.95 -14.23
C GLU A 663 13.61 59.35 -12.86
N LYS A 664 14.24 59.92 -11.82
CA LYS A 664 14.02 59.55 -10.42
C LYS A 664 13.74 60.79 -9.57
N SER A 665 12.82 60.66 -8.63
CA SER A 665 12.52 61.63 -7.60
C SER A 665 12.69 61.00 -6.22
N THR A 666 13.13 61.78 -5.24
CA THR A 666 13.23 61.40 -3.81
C THR A 666 12.43 62.34 -2.91
N ASP A 667 11.61 63.20 -3.49
CA ASP A 667 10.85 64.28 -2.84
C ASP A 667 9.38 64.25 -3.27
N ASP A 668 8.79 63.06 -3.28
CA ASP A 668 7.38 62.82 -3.64
C ASP A 668 7.01 63.28 -5.06
N GLY A 669 7.96 63.30 -5.99
CA GLY A 669 7.73 63.69 -7.38
C GLY A 669 7.62 65.19 -7.61
N ASP A 670 8.07 66.02 -6.67
CA ASP A 670 8.15 67.48 -6.82
C ASP A 670 9.32 67.87 -7.74
N THR A 671 10.48 67.22 -7.61
CA THR A 671 11.60 67.37 -8.53
C THR A 671 12.04 66.04 -9.12
N TRP A 672 12.47 66.08 -10.39
CA TRP A 672 12.88 64.90 -11.15
C TRP A 672 14.29 65.09 -11.67
N GLY A 673 15.18 64.20 -11.25
CA GLY A 673 16.56 64.13 -11.73
C GLY A 673 16.76 62.95 -12.69
N ALA A 674 17.94 62.90 -13.32
CA ALA A 674 18.34 61.75 -14.12
C ALA A 674 18.28 60.45 -13.29
N TYR A 675 17.81 59.37 -13.91
CA TYR A 675 17.81 58.06 -13.27
C TYR A 675 19.22 57.66 -12.83
N ASN A 676 19.31 57.02 -11.66
CA ASN A 676 20.51 56.40 -11.14
C ASN A 676 20.14 55.10 -10.41
N THR A 677 21.13 54.24 -10.19
CA THR A 677 20.96 52.92 -9.57
C THR A 677 21.00 52.93 -8.04
N THR A 678 20.96 54.11 -7.41
CA THR A 678 20.81 54.19 -5.95
C THR A 678 19.45 53.62 -5.56
N ASP A 679 19.37 52.89 -4.45
CA ASP A 679 18.09 52.37 -3.95
C ASP A 679 17.08 53.45 -3.56
N LYS A 680 15.89 53.01 -3.13
CA LYS A 680 14.93 53.78 -2.35
C LYS A 680 15.60 54.32 -1.08
N THR A 681 15.57 55.64 -0.90
CA THR A 681 16.03 56.30 0.32
C THR A 681 14.89 56.60 1.29
N ASN A 682 13.65 56.70 0.79
CA ASN A 682 12.46 57.00 1.57
C ASN A 682 11.18 56.52 0.86
N ASP A 683 10.05 56.55 1.56
CA ASP A 683 8.73 56.13 1.05
C ASP A 683 8.13 57.02 -0.04
N ILE A 684 8.79 58.13 -0.35
CA ILE A 684 8.38 59.10 -1.35
C ILE A 684 9.33 59.11 -2.55
N THR A 685 10.09 58.02 -2.74
CA THR A 685 10.92 57.82 -3.92
C THR A 685 10.08 57.29 -5.08
N TYR A 686 10.20 57.91 -6.25
CA TYR A 686 9.52 57.51 -7.48
C TYR A 686 10.52 57.41 -8.63
N ILE A 687 10.19 56.58 -9.60
CA ILE A 687 10.79 56.63 -10.93
C ILE A 687 9.70 56.87 -11.97
N ARG A 688 10.07 57.46 -13.09
CA ARG A 688 9.17 57.60 -14.23
C ARG A 688 9.90 57.41 -15.54
N TYR A 689 9.12 57.07 -16.56
CA TYR A 689 9.57 56.87 -17.92
C TYR A 689 8.71 57.67 -18.88
N THR A 690 9.37 58.37 -19.80
CA THR A 690 8.72 59.05 -20.94
C THR A 690 9.29 58.45 -22.23
N PRO A 691 8.47 57.77 -23.07
CA PRO A 691 8.93 57.21 -24.32
C PRO A 691 9.31 58.30 -25.31
N ALA A 692 10.30 58.04 -26.17
CA ALA A 692 10.68 58.96 -27.24
C ALA A 692 9.53 59.23 -28.24
N SER A 693 8.67 58.23 -28.43
CA SER A 693 7.45 58.34 -29.23
C SER A 693 6.40 57.34 -28.73
N LEU A 694 5.15 57.77 -28.71
CA LEU A 694 3.98 56.94 -28.42
C LEU A 694 2.78 57.51 -29.17
N GLY A 695 1.89 56.65 -29.67
CA GLY A 695 0.67 57.08 -30.35
C GLY A 695 -0.26 57.88 -29.44
N SER A 696 -1.06 58.78 -30.02
CA SER A 696 -2.13 59.49 -29.31
C SER A 696 -3.43 58.67 -29.28
N ASP A 697 -4.32 58.99 -28.34
CA ASP A 697 -5.67 58.40 -28.21
C ASP A 697 -5.71 56.87 -28.04
N ILE A 698 -4.64 56.29 -27.48
CA ILE A 698 -4.55 54.86 -27.16
C ILE A 698 -4.62 54.64 -25.64
N LYS A 699 -5.15 53.49 -25.23
CA LYS A 699 -5.11 53.04 -23.83
C LYS A 699 -3.84 52.24 -23.63
N VAL A 700 -3.05 52.59 -22.63
CA VAL A 700 -1.72 51.99 -22.42
C VAL A 700 -1.65 51.30 -21.07
N ARG A 701 -1.17 50.05 -21.09
CA ARG A 701 -0.74 49.32 -19.90
C ARG A 701 0.77 49.42 -19.80
N ALA A 702 1.29 50.00 -18.72
CA ALA A 702 2.71 50.21 -18.50
C ALA A 702 3.25 49.22 -17.47
N LEU A 703 4.27 48.46 -17.83
CA LEU A 703 4.97 47.52 -16.97
C LEU A 703 6.40 47.97 -16.74
N LEU A 704 6.85 47.89 -15.50
CA LEU A 704 8.23 48.11 -15.12
C LEU A 704 8.75 46.83 -14.47
N THR A 705 9.77 46.22 -15.06
CA THR A 705 10.41 45.00 -14.55
C THR A 705 11.91 45.18 -14.43
N GLN A 706 12.58 44.23 -13.79
CA GLN A 706 14.04 44.13 -13.91
C GLN A 706 14.42 43.72 -15.35
N ASN A 707 15.56 44.20 -15.83
CA ASN A 707 16.17 43.81 -17.10
C ASN A 707 17.18 42.70 -16.80
N VAL A 708 16.76 41.44 -16.98
CA VAL A 708 17.55 40.24 -16.68
C VAL A 708 18.20 39.71 -17.94
#